data_AF-A0A3D3MLH3-F1
#
_entry.id   AF-A0A3D3MLH3-F1
#
_cell.length_a   1.000
_cell.length_b   1.000
_cell.length_c   1.000
_cell.angle_alpha   90.00
_cell.angle_beta   90.00
_cell.angle_gamma   90.00
#
_symmetry.space_group_name_H-M   'P 1'
#
loop_
_entity.id
_entity.type
_entity.pdbx_description
1 polymer ?
#
loop_
_entity_poly.entity_id
_entity_poly.type
_entity_poly.pdbx_seq_one_letter_code
_entity_poly.pdbx_strand_id
1 'polypeptide(L)'
;MNMKSLFTFFIVLFSLKCYSQSYYKNLFDQKQYDVSIGYSDSPDQFEFAWGVPAHMEALVLMYEKTKDPKYASTLIKCMGNTIDRRDDLRGQTPSLNLSNIFDYRGKSGAAWSHNHYNFPKADSGKAYSHLVHSANIIYPMARFAAMVKNDPTIQNLKYNQGGRYDDKNFQTIAADLIQKIKETLAYHEDQWYTGPGNIGYYKERDTAGGYTPPIEYKGVILPFNMLSSIGRVFVQMYRATDDADYLIKVRQLSNFLKLNTFVDSNLGSYTWKYWNHFDLRDDVSHAGLTVSFPYECFKYNMKNSTNDSLYTSLDMKRYVETFTKDIYQGPLSINDAVSYNGLKWNVKYSTVNNAPTNIHTKYDGYISHMWLYLSSEHDKKIYQIIADLQAAENYYTNIPLAESSLSLALLANYENLIVPTNTNHIYGEGSDWRGVAKGNFDGSGNDQFVILGNFDGMMGTMKPYHKGFTSVTNSRVCGGGIYNWKGLAAGDFFGDGKSEIIALSDHSDFNKNGFYIFNIDNNQIVEHSTFTGFGEDSKWVGVAAGNFISGGKDDFIAVRNYNKEVRVYQFNGTDVELVYFNQLNLPVNSTIKAVASGNLDADPKDEIVLLVDADDHMQNGVYVYDVDDNGVLTLMTKSIGFGSASDWKGLAVGNLDGEGVDEIIAHRNFDGDYKVFKSYGNYLSDPATEKFPAVQVEGNVMCFGNFDPSSKNDELVTLRKDGGIVMFSAAKVKNSLNNRNNMDNKNADPCQSELPEQLYTFMKP
;
A
#
# COMPACT_ATOMS: atom_id res chain seq x y z
N MET A 1 -42.70 2.31 -0.12
CA MET A 1 -41.58 2.44 -1.07
C MET A 1 -41.94 1.62 -2.31
N ASN A 2 -41.99 2.21 -3.51
CA ASN A 2 -42.46 1.52 -4.72
C ASN A 2 -41.35 0.58 -5.24
N MET A 3 -41.71 -0.60 -5.74
CA MET A 3 -40.78 -1.61 -6.27
C MET A 3 -39.83 -1.03 -7.33
N LYS A 4 -40.29 -0.03 -8.11
CA LYS A 4 -39.44 0.73 -9.04
C LYS A 4 -38.37 1.57 -8.34
N SER A 5 -38.68 2.25 -7.24
CA SER A 5 -37.68 3.07 -6.52
C SER A 5 -36.64 2.20 -5.81
N LEU A 6 -37.05 1.02 -5.32
CA LEU A 6 -36.13 0.02 -4.77
C LEU A 6 -35.18 -0.51 -5.87
N PHE A 7 -35.71 -0.81 -7.06
CA PHE A 7 -34.93 -1.29 -8.21
C PHE A 7 -33.95 -0.26 -8.75
N THR A 8 -34.36 1.01 -8.91
CA THR A 8 -33.46 2.10 -9.32
C THR A 8 -32.35 2.27 -8.29
N PHE A 9 -32.67 2.19 -6.99
CA PHE A 9 -31.68 2.27 -5.92
C PHE A 9 -30.66 1.11 -5.99
N PHE A 10 -31.10 -0.12 -6.26
CA PHE A 10 -30.20 -1.26 -6.45
C PHE A 10 -29.32 -1.11 -7.70
N ILE A 11 -29.85 -0.68 -8.84
CA ILE A 11 -29.07 -0.48 -10.08
C ILE A 11 -28.04 0.64 -9.88
N VAL A 12 -28.41 1.73 -9.21
CA VAL A 12 -27.47 2.82 -8.87
C VAL A 12 -26.40 2.35 -7.90
N LEU A 13 -26.75 1.58 -6.85
CA LEU A 13 -25.74 1.01 -5.93
C LEU A 13 -24.79 0.02 -6.62
N PHE A 14 -25.30 -0.83 -7.50
CA PHE A 14 -24.49 -1.81 -8.22
C PHE A 14 -23.59 -1.15 -9.27
N SER A 15 -24.11 -0.17 -10.00
CA SER A 15 -23.31 0.60 -10.96
C SER A 15 -22.21 1.42 -10.25
N LEU A 16 -22.52 2.08 -9.11
CA LEU A 16 -21.52 2.80 -8.32
C LEU A 16 -20.43 1.88 -7.74
N LYS A 17 -20.77 0.67 -7.29
CA LYS A 17 -19.79 -0.34 -6.86
C LYS A 17 -18.93 -0.85 -8.02
N CYS A 18 -19.54 -1.07 -9.17
CA CYS A 18 -18.90 -1.57 -10.38
C CYS A 18 -17.91 -0.56 -11.01
N TYR A 19 -18.13 0.76 -10.82
CA TYR A 19 -17.22 1.80 -11.31
C TYR A 19 -16.04 2.12 -10.37
N SER A 20 -16.03 1.55 -9.16
CA SER A 20 -14.95 1.73 -8.20
C SER A 20 -13.96 0.57 -8.31
N GLN A 21 -12.71 0.86 -8.69
CA GLN A 21 -11.68 -0.16 -8.93
C GLN A 21 -10.50 0.02 -7.98
N SER A 22 -9.86 -1.10 -7.62
CA SER A 22 -8.63 -1.12 -6.84
C SER A 22 -7.53 -0.32 -7.56
N TYR A 23 -6.86 0.59 -6.83
CA TYR A 23 -5.75 1.37 -7.39
C TYR A 23 -4.62 0.47 -7.90
N TYR A 24 -4.14 -0.45 -7.06
CA TYR A 24 -3.03 -1.32 -7.45
C TYR A 24 -3.42 -2.39 -8.49
N LYS A 25 -4.69 -2.81 -8.53
CA LYS A 25 -5.20 -3.61 -9.65
C LYS A 25 -5.09 -2.83 -10.96
N ASN A 26 -5.52 -1.57 -10.97
CA ASN A 26 -5.46 -0.74 -12.18
C ASN A 26 -4.01 -0.56 -12.63
N LEU A 27 -3.08 -0.33 -11.70
CA LEU A 27 -1.66 -0.25 -12.01
C LEU A 27 -1.09 -1.58 -12.54
N PHE A 28 -1.52 -2.71 -11.99
CA PHE A 28 -1.14 -4.05 -12.47
C PHE A 28 -1.57 -4.28 -13.92
N ASP A 29 -2.81 -3.91 -14.25
CA ASP A 29 -3.38 -4.03 -15.59
C ASP A 29 -2.76 -3.02 -16.58
N GLN A 30 -2.50 -1.78 -16.14
CA GLN A 30 -1.81 -0.77 -16.95
C GLN A 30 -0.41 -1.24 -17.37
N LYS A 31 0.28 -1.98 -16.49
CA LYS A 31 1.57 -2.64 -16.79
C LYS A 31 1.44 -3.91 -17.64
N GLN A 32 0.23 -4.26 -18.08
CA GLN A 32 -0.08 -5.43 -18.90
C GLN A 32 0.25 -6.76 -18.22
N TYR A 33 0.43 -6.79 -16.89
CA TYR A 33 0.75 -8.03 -16.19
C TYR A 33 -0.43 -9.00 -16.15
N ASP A 34 -1.64 -8.53 -16.43
CA ASP A 34 -2.86 -9.35 -16.54
C ASP A 34 -2.91 -10.19 -17.81
N VAL A 35 -2.17 -9.79 -18.86
CA VAL A 35 -2.12 -10.47 -20.16
C VAL A 35 -0.72 -10.93 -20.57
N SER A 36 0.32 -10.41 -19.92
CA SER A 36 1.71 -10.78 -20.15
C SER A 36 1.98 -12.21 -19.67
N ILE A 37 2.76 -12.96 -20.44
CA ILE A 37 3.25 -14.28 -20.03
C ILE A 37 4.62 -14.22 -19.34
N GLY A 38 5.11 -13.00 -19.07
CA GLY A 38 6.46 -12.74 -18.57
C GLY A 38 7.52 -13.44 -19.44
N TYR A 39 8.42 -14.16 -18.79
CA TYR A 39 9.44 -14.99 -19.44
C TYR A 39 9.10 -16.49 -19.43
N SER A 40 7.83 -16.85 -19.25
CA SER A 40 7.42 -18.27 -19.20
C SER A 40 7.70 -19.02 -20.51
N ASP A 41 7.91 -18.30 -21.62
CA ASP A 41 8.32 -18.85 -22.90
C ASP A 41 9.84 -18.80 -23.17
N SER A 42 10.66 -18.37 -22.21
CA SER A 42 12.11 -18.27 -22.39
C SER A 42 12.75 -19.65 -22.66
N PRO A 43 13.70 -19.77 -23.61
CA PRO A 43 14.50 -20.98 -23.74
C PRO A 43 15.57 -21.11 -22.64
N ASP A 44 15.89 -20.01 -21.96
CA ASP A 44 16.83 -19.95 -20.83
C ASP A 44 16.16 -20.44 -19.54
N GLN A 45 16.75 -21.46 -18.93
CA GLN A 45 16.25 -22.05 -17.69
C GLN A 45 16.41 -21.13 -16.48
N PHE A 46 17.34 -20.17 -16.53
CA PHE A 46 17.56 -19.27 -15.39
C PHE A 46 16.33 -18.39 -15.09
N GLU A 47 15.57 -18.01 -16.12
CA GLU A 47 14.34 -17.20 -15.98
C GLU A 47 13.29 -17.87 -15.06
N PHE A 48 13.30 -19.20 -14.98
CA PHE A 48 12.37 -19.98 -14.17
C PHE A 48 12.74 -20.03 -12.69
N ALA A 49 13.96 -19.61 -12.30
CA ALA A 49 14.41 -19.68 -10.92
C ALA A 49 13.62 -18.75 -9.99
N TRP A 50 13.29 -17.54 -10.46
CA TRP A 50 12.73 -16.46 -9.63
C TRP A 50 11.62 -15.65 -10.32
N GLY A 51 11.89 -15.11 -11.52
CA GLY A 51 10.98 -14.16 -12.18
C GLY A 51 9.65 -14.79 -12.62
N VAL A 52 9.70 -15.91 -13.33
CA VAL A 52 8.50 -16.63 -13.79
C VAL A 52 7.61 -17.10 -12.61
N PRO A 53 8.13 -17.76 -11.55
CA PRO A 53 7.29 -18.14 -10.42
C PRO A 53 6.69 -16.96 -9.67
N ALA A 54 7.43 -15.86 -9.50
CA ALA A 54 6.89 -14.64 -8.89
C ALA A 54 5.70 -14.09 -9.69
N HIS A 55 5.81 -14.08 -11.03
CA HIS A 55 4.72 -13.64 -11.90
C HIS A 55 3.50 -14.58 -11.85
N MET A 56 3.71 -15.90 -11.83
CA MET A 56 2.62 -16.86 -11.64
C MET A 56 1.93 -16.69 -10.28
N GLU A 57 2.69 -16.45 -9.21
CA GLU A 57 2.13 -16.16 -7.88
C GLU A 57 1.28 -14.88 -7.90
N ALA A 58 1.77 -13.84 -8.59
CA ALA A 58 1.05 -12.58 -8.75
C ALA A 58 -0.31 -12.78 -9.45
N LEU A 59 -0.35 -13.55 -10.55
CA LEU A 59 -1.58 -13.84 -11.28
C LEU A 59 -2.59 -14.66 -10.45
N VAL A 60 -2.11 -15.63 -9.65
CA VAL A 60 -2.96 -16.38 -8.72
C VAL A 60 -3.58 -15.43 -7.68
N LEU A 61 -2.79 -14.51 -7.12
CA LEU A 61 -3.24 -13.53 -6.13
C LEU A 61 -4.27 -12.56 -6.71
N MET A 62 -4.06 -12.10 -7.95
CA MET A 62 -4.99 -11.21 -8.64
C MET A 62 -6.31 -11.91 -8.95
N TYR A 63 -6.27 -13.17 -9.42
CA TYR A 63 -7.49 -13.94 -9.63
C TYR A 63 -8.24 -14.22 -8.32
N GLU A 64 -7.54 -14.56 -7.23
CA GLU A 64 -8.17 -14.76 -5.92
C GLU A 64 -8.90 -13.51 -5.44
N LYS A 65 -8.28 -12.33 -5.62
CA LYS A 65 -8.82 -11.02 -5.21
C LYS A 65 -10.02 -10.57 -6.05
N THR A 66 -9.91 -10.70 -7.38
CA THR A 66 -10.84 -10.05 -8.33
C THR A 66 -11.87 -11.00 -8.92
N LYS A 67 -11.57 -12.31 -8.96
CA LYS A 67 -12.32 -13.32 -9.70
C LYS A 67 -12.44 -13.07 -11.21
N ASP A 68 -11.64 -12.16 -11.76
CA ASP A 68 -11.65 -11.86 -13.20
C ASP A 68 -10.93 -12.97 -13.98
N PRO A 69 -11.62 -13.69 -14.91
CA PRO A 69 -11.06 -14.80 -15.66
C PRO A 69 -9.79 -14.49 -16.45
N LYS A 70 -9.49 -13.23 -16.77
CA LYS A 70 -8.27 -12.88 -17.53
C LYS A 70 -7.00 -13.29 -16.78
N TYR A 71 -6.95 -13.07 -15.46
CA TYR A 71 -5.78 -13.42 -14.64
C TYR A 71 -5.58 -14.94 -14.60
N ALA A 72 -6.67 -15.70 -14.43
CA ALA A 72 -6.62 -17.17 -14.50
C ALA A 72 -6.20 -17.68 -15.88
N SER A 73 -6.67 -17.05 -16.96
CA SER A 73 -6.32 -17.44 -18.33
C SER A 73 -4.82 -17.26 -18.59
N THR A 74 -4.28 -16.09 -18.24
CA THR A 74 -2.85 -15.78 -18.38
C THR A 74 -2.00 -16.70 -17.50
N LEU A 75 -2.42 -16.95 -16.26
CA LEU A 75 -1.77 -17.90 -15.36
C LEU A 75 -1.69 -19.31 -15.97
N ILE A 76 -2.80 -19.84 -16.51
CA ILE A 76 -2.86 -21.17 -17.13
C ILE A 76 -1.88 -21.27 -18.30
N LYS A 77 -1.79 -20.21 -19.11
CA LYS A 77 -0.81 -20.13 -20.19
C LYS A 77 0.63 -20.17 -19.68
N CYS A 78 0.95 -19.37 -18.65
CA CYS A 78 2.26 -19.37 -17.98
C CYS A 78 2.62 -20.75 -17.41
N MET A 79 1.69 -21.41 -16.71
CA MET A 79 1.89 -22.74 -16.15
C MET A 79 2.15 -23.78 -17.24
N GLY A 80 1.37 -23.74 -18.33
CA GLY A 80 1.56 -24.61 -19.49
C GLY A 80 2.95 -24.46 -20.11
N ASN A 81 3.36 -23.22 -20.41
CA ASN A 81 4.68 -22.92 -20.96
C ASN A 81 5.83 -23.36 -20.04
N THR A 82 5.65 -23.19 -18.73
CA THR A 82 6.63 -23.58 -17.71
C THR A 82 6.81 -25.10 -17.66
N ILE A 83 5.71 -25.86 -17.74
CA ILE A 83 5.74 -27.32 -17.79
C ILE A 83 6.37 -27.82 -19.09
N ASP A 84 6.09 -27.17 -20.22
CA ASP A 84 6.74 -27.50 -21.49
C ASP A 84 8.26 -27.25 -21.47
N ARG A 85 8.78 -26.52 -20.48
CA ARG A 85 10.22 -26.28 -20.28
C ARG A 85 10.87 -27.13 -19.20
N ARG A 86 10.11 -27.99 -18.54
CA ARG A 86 10.66 -28.98 -17.62
C ARG A 86 11.64 -29.89 -18.35
N ASP A 87 12.74 -30.24 -17.69
CA ASP A 87 13.93 -30.85 -18.33
C ASP A 87 13.60 -32.10 -19.15
N ASP A 88 12.64 -32.92 -18.67
CA ASP A 88 12.17 -34.18 -19.25
C ASP A 88 11.10 -34.04 -20.35
N LEU A 89 10.40 -32.90 -20.39
CA LEU A 89 9.25 -32.66 -21.28
C LEU A 89 9.58 -31.76 -22.47
N ARG A 90 10.65 -30.95 -22.39
CA ARG A 90 10.92 -29.94 -23.43
C ARG A 90 11.19 -30.51 -24.82
N GLY A 91 11.81 -31.68 -24.92
CA GLY A 91 11.96 -32.42 -26.18
C GLY A 91 10.67 -33.09 -26.68
N GLN A 92 9.63 -33.17 -25.85
CA GLN A 92 8.32 -33.73 -26.20
C GLN A 92 7.35 -32.67 -26.73
N THR A 93 7.78 -31.41 -26.81
CA THR A 93 6.98 -30.30 -27.33
C THR A 93 7.62 -29.81 -28.64
N PRO A 94 7.30 -30.45 -29.79
CA PRO A 94 8.03 -30.20 -31.05
C PRO A 94 8.01 -28.74 -31.50
N SER A 95 6.97 -28.00 -31.13
CA SER A 95 6.83 -26.56 -31.44
C SER A 95 7.88 -25.68 -30.76
N LEU A 96 8.53 -26.14 -29.68
CA LEU A 96 9.55 -25.36 -28.98
C LEU A 96 10.96 -25.55 -29.55
N ASN A 97 11.22 -26.64 -30.28
CA ASN A 97 12.55 -26.99 -30.79
C ASN A 97 13.65 -26.98 -29.69
N LEU A 98 13.33 -27.47 -28.50
CA LEU A 98 14.24 -27.53 -27.35
C LEU A 98 14.64 -28.98 -27.07
N SER A 99 15.92 -29.21 -26.76
CA SER A 99 16.39 -30.53 -26.30
C SER A 99 16.22 -30.68 -24.79
N ASN A 100 15.95 -31.91 -24.34
CA ASN A 100 15.99 -32.26 -22.92
C ASN A 100 17.29 -31.81 -22.25
N ILE A 101 17.19 -31.37 -21.00
CA ILE A 101 18.35 -31.05 -20.16
C ILE A 101 18.65 -32.25 -19.28
N PHE A 102 19.93 -32.54 -19.12
CA PHE A 102 20.43 -33.56 -18.21
C PHE A 102 21.23 -32.88 -17.11
N ASP A 103 20.92 -33.23 -15.87
CA ASP A 103 21.66 -32.73 -14.71
C ASP A 103 23.08 -33.33 -14.64
N TYR A 104 23.83 -32.94 -13.61
CA TYR A 104 25.17 -33.45 -13.32
C TYR A 104 25.25 -34.98 -13.18
N ARG A 105 24.13 -35.66 -12.88
CA ARG A 105 23.99 -37.12 -12.77
C ARG A 105 23.72 -37.78 -14.13
N GLY A 106 23.54 -36.99 -15.18
CA GLY A 106 23.11 -37.48 -16.49
C GLY A 106 21.63 -37.85 -16.52
N LYS A 107 20.81 -37.29 -15.62
CA LYS A 107 19.37 -37.54 -15.54
C LYS A 107 18.61 -36.33 -16.07
N SER A 108 17.71 -36.58 -17.01
CA SER A 108 16.67 -35.63 -17.42
C SER A 108 15.39 -36.03 -16.67
N GLY A 109 14.93 -35.19 -15.75
CA GLY A 109 13.82 -35.51 -14.85
C GLY A 109 12.86 -34.35 -14.64
N ALA A 110 11.89 -34.51 -13.74
CA ALA A 110 10.83 -33.53 -13.51
C ALA A 110 11.31 -32.30 -12.72
N ALA A 111 12.21 -31.53 -13.32
CA ALA A 111 12.85 -30.36 -12.73
C ALA A 111 13.18 -29.30 -13.80
N TRP A 112 13.72 -28.16 -13.35
CA TRP A 112 14.25 -27.08 -14.20
C TRP A 112 15.71 -26.85 -13.82
N SER A 113 16.63 -27.49 -14.55
CA SER A 113 18.06 -27.48 -14.23
C SER A 113 18.81 -26.41 -15.01
N HIS A 114 19.74 -25.72 -14.35
CA HIS A 114 20.64 -24.77 -14.99
C HIS A 114 22.01 -24.78 -14.31
N ASN A 115 23.01 -24.07 -14.84
CA ASN A 115 24.39 -24.04 -14.31
C ASN A 115 24.79 -22.68 -13.71
N HIS A 116 23.86 -21.73 -13.61
CA HIS A 116 24.12 -20.37 -13.16
C HIS A 116 24.74 -20.33 -11.75
N TYR A 117 24.24 -21.12 -10.80
CA TYR A 117 24.74 -21.16 -9.42
C TYR A 117 25.78 -22.26 -9.17
N ASN A 118 26.41 -22.78 -10.22
CA ASN A 118 27.43 -23.80 -10.05
C ASN A 118 28.68 -23.23 -9.35
N PHE A 119 29.30 -24.06 -8.52
CA PHE A 119 30.55 -23.77 -7.80
C PHE A 119 31.69 -24.64 -8.35
N PRO A 120 32.94 -24.12 -8.49
CA PRO A 120 33.43 -22.79 -8.08
C PRO A 120 33.19 -21.67 -9.11
N LYS A 121 32.54 -21.98 -10.23
CA LYS A 121 32.35 -21.03 -11.34
C LYS A 121 30.91 -21.07 -11.84
N ALA A 122 30.22 -19.96 -11.66
CA ALA A 122 28.90 -19.69 -12.22
C ALA A 122 28.87 -19.90 -13.75
N ASP A 123 27.71 -20.26 -14.27
CA ASP A 123 27.45 -20.46 -15.71
C ASP A 123 28.37 -21.50 -16.37
N SER A 124 28.84 -22.50 -15.60
CA SER A 124 29.80 -23.49 -16.09
C SER A 124 29.53 -24.90 -15.58
N GLY A 125 29.96 -25.91 -16.34
CA GLY A 125 29.75 -27.31 -15.98
C GLY A 125 28.34 -27.84 -16.26
N LYS A 126 28.05 -29.04 -15.77
CA LYS A 126 26.74 -29.69 -15.94
C LYS A 126 25.68 -29.01 -15.06
N ALA A 127 24.45 -28.98 -15.53
CA ALA A 127 23.35 -28.33 -14.83
C ALA A 127 23.02 -29.01 -13.48
N TYR A 128 22.48 -28.24 -12.56
CA TYR A 128 21.96 -28.70 -11.27
C TYR A 128 20.52 -28.21 -11.09
N SER A 129 19.69 -29.05 -10.49
CA SER A 129 18.33 -28.69 -10.10
C SER A 129 18.29 -28.37 -8.62
N HIS A 130 18.13 -27.08 -8.31
CA HIS A 130 17.95 -26.57 -6.95
C HIS A 130 16.49 -26.77 -6.51
N LEU A 131 16.30 -27.31 -5.30
CA LEU A 131 14.96 -27.53 -4.75
C LEU A 131 14.16 -26.22 -4.64
N VAL A 132 14.80 -25.13 -4.22
CA VAL A 132 14.12 -23.83 -4.03
C VAL A 132 13.51 -23.31 -5.33
N HIS A 133 14.18 -23.49 -6.48
CA HIS A 133 13.64 -23.09 -7.78
C HIS A 133 12.43 -23.96 -8.14
N SER A 134 12.56 -25.28 -8.03
CA SER A 134 11.45 -26.21 -8.25
C SER A 134 10.26 -25.88 -7.34
N ALA A 135 10.50 -25.58 -6.06
CA ALA A 135 9.48 -25.23 -5.09
C ALA A 135 8.74 -23.93 -5.45
N ASN A 136 9.47 -22.88 -5.84
CA ASN A 136 8.88 -21.61 -6.25
C ASN A 136 8.05 -21.77 -7.54
N ILE A 137 8.51 -22.58 -8.50
CA ILE A 137 7.80 -22.89 -9.75
C ILE A 137 6.48 -23.62 -9.49
N ILE A 138 6.50 -24.65 -8.64
CA ILE A 138 5.33 -25.50 -8.41
C ILE A 138 4.37 -24.95 -7.36
N TYR A 139 4.77 -23.97 -6.54
CA TYR A 139 3.90 -23.33 -5.55
C TYR A 139 2.63 -22.68 -6.16
N PRO A 140 2.71 -21.78 -7.16
CA PRO A 140 1.51 -21.19 -7.75
C PRO A 140 0.64 -22.24 -8.47
N MET A 141 1.24 -23.29 -9.03
CA MET A 141 0.51 -24.43 -9.61
C MET A 141 -0.29 -25.19 -8.54
N ALA A 142 0.33 -25.48 -7.39
CA ALA A 142 -0.32 -26.14 -6.26
C ALA A 142 -1.45 -25.27 -5.69
N ARG A 143 -1.22 -23.94 -5.59
CA ARG A 143 -2.23 -22.99 -5.12
C ARG A 143 -3.42 -22.88 -6.06
N PHE A 144 -3.18 -22.85 -7.38
CA PHE A 144 -4.26 -22.93 -8.38
C PHE A 144 -5.08 -24.22 -8.24
N ALA A 145 -4.42 -25.37 -8.13
CA ALA A 145 -5.10 -26.66 -7.95
C ALA A 145 -5.93 -26.70 -6.65
N ALA A 146 -5.38 -26.18 -5.54
CA ALA A 146 -6.10 -26.05 -4.27
C ALA A 146 -7.33 -25.13 -4.40
N MET A 147 -7.20 -24.01 -5.12
CA MET A 147 -8.32 -23.10 -5.36
C MET A 147 -9.42 -23.77 -6.19
N VAL A 148 -9.09 -24.44 -7.29
CA VAL A 148 -10.06 -25.16 -8.13
C VAL A 148 -10.79 -26.26 -7.35
N LYS A 149 -10.10 -27.01 -6.49
CA LYS A 149 -10.74 -28.02 -5.65
C LYS A 149 -11.73 -27.39 -4.66
N ASN A 150 -11.35 -26.29 -4.02
CA ASN A 150 -12.13 -25.68 -2.95
C ASN A 150 -13.24 -24.74 -3.44
N ASP A 151 -13.29 -24.44 -4.74
CA ASP A 151 -14.32 -23.62 -5.36
C ASP A 151 -14.98 -24.36 -6.53
N PRO A 152 -16.13 -25.04 -6.29
CA PRO A 152 -16.85 -25.76 -7.33
C PRO A 152 -17.32 -24.88 -8.50
N THR A 153 -17.46 -23.56 -8.29
CA THR A 153 -17.99 -22.65 -9.32
C THR A 153 -17.02 -22.46 -10.48
N ILE A 154 -15.72 -22.67 -10.25
CA ILE A 154 -14.68 -22.45 -11.26
C ILE A 154 -14.22 -23.74 -11.96
N GLN A 155 -14.57 -24.93 -11.43
CA GLN A 155 -14.08 -26.22 -11.93
C GLN A 155 -14.39 -26.47 -13.40
N ASN A 156 -15.58 -26.06 -13.85
CA ASN A 156 -16.05 -26.27 -15.21
C ASN A 156 -15.68 -25.14 -16.19
N LEU A 157 -15.03 -24.07 -15.72
CA LEU A 157 -14.55 -23.01 -16.60
C LEU A 157 -13.53 -23.59 -17.58
N LYS A 158 -13.66 -23.22 -18.85
CA LYS A 158 -12.78 -23.66 -19.93
C LYS A 158 -11.70 -22.63 -20.22
N TYR A 159 -10.50 -23.11 -20.49
CA TYR A 159 -9.42 -22.32 -21.04
C TYR A 159 -9.28 -22.62 -22.55
N ASN A 160 -9.35 -21.57 -23.37
CA ASN A 160 -9.38 -21.67 -24.84
C ASN A 160 -8.38 -20.69 -25.50
N GLN A 161 -7.18 -20.50 -24.93
CA GLN A 161 -6.17 -19.57 -25.46
C GLN A 161 -4.94 -20.27 -26.06
N GLY A 162 -5.05 -21.54 -26.43
CA GLY A 162 -3.96 -22.32 -27.03
C GLY A 162 -2.93 -22.83 -26.01
N GLY A 163 -1.94 -23.59 -26.50
CA GLY A 163 -0.87 -24.18 -25.69
C GLY A 163 -1.28 -25.50 -25.02
N ARG A 164 -0.52 -25.93 -24.00
CA ARG A 164 -0.66 -27.24 -23.34
C ARG A 164 -2.09 -27.57 -22.87
N TYR A 165 -2.83 -26.57 -22.41
CA TYR A 165 -4.12 -26.74 -21.74
C TYR A 165 -5.33 -26.32 -22.57
N ASP A 166 -5.15 -26.10 -23.88
CA ASP A 166 -6.23 -25.66 -24.75
C ASP A 166 -7.45 -26.61 -24.71
N ASP A 167 -8.64 -26.01 -24.75
CA ASP A 167 -9.95 -26.66 -24.60
C ASP A 167 -10.15 -27.49 -23.31
N LYS A 168 -9.26 -27.36 -22.31
CA LYS A 168 -9.41 -28.04 -21.02
C LYS A 168 -10.19 -27.18 -20.03
N ASN A 169 -10.95 -27.86 -19.17
CA ASN A 169 -11.55 -27.20 -18.01
C ASN A 169 -10.56 -27.11 -16.84
N PHE A 170 -10.81 -26.19 -15.91
CA PHE A 170 -9.90 -25.93 -14.79
C PHE A 170 -9.68 -27.16 -13.92
N GLN A 171 -10.69 -28.01 -13.75
CA GLN A 171 -10.55 -29.28 -13.03
C GLN A 171 -9.54 -30.23 -13.68
N THR A 172 -9.59 -30.38 -15.01
CA THR A 172 -8.66 -31.23 -15.77
C THR A 172 -7.24 -30.66 -15.70
N ILE A 173 -7.12 -29.34 -15.81
CA ILE A 173 -5.83 -28.64 -15.69
C ILE A 173 -5.25 -28.86 -14.28
N ALA A 174 -6.05 -28.63 -13.24
CA ALA A 174 -5.64 -28.85 -11.85
C ALA A 174 -5.17 -30.29 -11.59
N ALA A 175 -5.85 -31.30 -12.16
CA ALA A 175 -5.46 -32.69 -12.03
C ALA A 175 -4.09 -32.99 -12.69
N ASP A 176 -3.83 -32.46 -13.88
CA ASP A 176 -2.52 -32.57 -14.53
C ASP A 176 -1.44 -31.85 -13.72
N LEU A 177 -1.71 -30.61 -13.25
CA LEU A 177 -0.79 -29.87 -12.40
C LEU A 177 -0.42 -30.66 -11.14
N ILE A 178 -1.39 -31.21 -10.40
CA ILE A 178 -1.15 -32.07 -9.24
C ILE A 178 -0.19 -33.21 -9.59
N GLN A 179 -0.39 -33.86 -10.75
CA GLN A 179 0.48 -34.94 -11.21
C GLN A 179 1.90 -34.44 -11.54
N LYS A 180 2.04 -33.29 -12.22
CA LYS A 180 3.36 -32.70 -12.51
C LYS A 180 4.12 -32.30 -11.25
N ILE A 181 3.40 -31.80 -10.24
CA ILE A 181 3.97 -31.45 -8.94
C ILE A 181 4.44 -32.71 -8.20
N LYS A 182 3.64 -33.79 -8.20
CA LYS A 182 4.04 -35.09 -7.63
C LYS A 182 5.33 -35.62 -8.26
N GLU A 183 5.44 -35.58 -9.58
CA GLU A 183 6.64 -35.98 -10.31
C GLU A 183 7.87 -35.15 -9.89
N THR A 184 7.73 -33.84 -9.76
CA THR A 184 8.80 -32.95 -9.29
C THR A 184 9.20 -33.22 -7.84
N LEU A 185 8.24 -33.44 -6.95
CA LEU A 185 8.52 -33.80 -5.56
C LEU A 185 9.27 -35.14 -5.46
N ALA A 186 8.91 -36.13 -6.29
CA ALA A 186 9.60 -37.40 -6.37
C ALA A 186 11.04 -37.26 -6.88
N TYR A 187 11.29 -36.35 -7.84
CA TYR A 187 12.65 -36.08 -8.34
C TYR A 187 13.60 -35.52 -7.26
N HIS A 188 13.05 -34.87 -6.23
CA HIS A 188 13.78 -34.36 -5.06
C HIS A 188 13.63 -35.23 -3.80
N GLU A 189 13.03 -36.42 -3.89
CA GLU A 189 12.76 -37.26 -2.72
C GLU A 189 14.03 -37.65 -1.96
N ASP A 190 15.14 -37.85 -2.69
CA ASP A 190 16.46 -38.18 -2.14
C ASP A 190 17.04 -37.11 -1.21
N GLN A 191 16.47 -35.91 -1.23
CA GLN A 191 16.90 -34.77 -0.43
C GLN A 191 16.11 -34.59 0.87
N TRP A 192 15.01 -35.32 1.08
CA TRP A 192 14.20 -35.21 2.30
C TRP A 192 14.79 -36.05 3.43
N TYR A 193 14.88 -35.45 4.62
CA TYR A 193 15.35 -36.12 5.83
C TYR A 193 14.31 -35.98 6.92
N THR A 194 14.01 -37.10 7.59
CA THR A 194 13.21 -37.11 8.82
C THR A 194 14.12 -37.51 9.98
N GLY A 195 14.33 -36.59 10.91
CA GLY A 195 15.10 -36.82 12.13
C GLY A 195 14.23 -37.21 13.32
N PRO A 196 14.87 -37.47 14.49
CA PRO A 196 14.17 -37.70 15.75
C PRO A 196 13.17 -36.59 16.09
N GLY A 197 12.11 -36.93 16.83
CA GLY A 197 11.11 -35.96 17.27
C GLY A 197 10.12 -35.53 16.17
N ASN A 198 9.99 -36.31 15.09
CA ASN A 198 9.14 -35.99 13.94
C ASN A 198 9.50 -34.61 13.35
N ILE A 199 10.79 -34.39 13.15
CA ILE A 199 11.38 -33.19 12.55
C ILE A 199 11.77 -33.54 11.11
N GLY A 200 11.38 -32.73 10.14
CA GLY A 200 11.67 -32.96 8.72
C GLY A 200 12.24 -31.72 8.05
N TYR A 201 13.20 -31.94 7.16
CA TYR A 201 13.86 -30.87 6.42
C TYR A 201 14.54 -31.43 5.17
N TYR A 202 14.84 -30.55 4.22
CA TYR A 202 15.62 -30.88 3.04
C TYR A 202 17.11 -30.58 3.23
N LYS A 203 17.97 -31.37 2.57
CA LYS A 203 19.40 -31.09 2.40
C LYS A 203 19.76 -30.93 0.93
N GLU A 204 20.83 -30.22 0.64
CA GLU A 204 21.49 -30.31 -0.65
C GLU A 204 21.90 -31.76 -0.93
N ARG A 205 21.93 -32.14 -2.21
CA ARG A 205 22.40 -33.47 -2.59
C ARG A 205 23.86 -33.65 -2.19
N ASP A 206 24.21 -34.84 -1.75
CA ASP A 206 25.59 -35.20 -1.39
C ASP A 206 26.30 -35.93 -2.54
N THR A 207 27.61 -36.12 -2.41
CA THR A 207 28.40 -36.95 -3.31
C THR A 207 28.04 -38.42 -3.10
N ALA A 208 27.35 -39.00 -4.07
CA ALA A 208 26.90 -40.38 -4.01
C ALA A 208 26.85 -41.01 -5.41
N GLY A 209 27.02 -42.34 -5.48
CA GLY A 209 26.85 -43.10 -6.73
C GLY A 209 27.79 -42.69 -7.87
N GLY A 210 28.97 -42.14 -7.56
CA GLY A 210 29.96 -41.71 -8.55
C GLY A 210 29.73 -40.32 -9.16
N TYR A 211 28.76 -39.56 -8.64
CA TYR A 211 28.47 -38.19 -9.07
C TYR A 211 28.73 -37.19 -7.94
N THR A 212 29.31 -36.06 -8.31
CA THR A 212 29.56 -34.94 -7.39
C THR A 212 28.71 -33.74 -7.82
N PRO A 213 27.76 -33.28 -6.99
CA PRO A 213 26.98 -32.07 -7.25
C PRO A 213 27.89 -30.84 -7.46
N PRO A 214 27.66 -29.99 -8.47
CA PRO A 214 28.49 -28.81 -8.75
C PRO A 214 28.11 -27.63 -7.83
N ILE A 215 27.98 -27.88 -6.53
CA ILE A 215 27.59 -26.91 -5.51
C ILE A 215 28.60 -26.92 -4.35
N GLU A 216 28.64 -25.83 -3.59
CA GLU A 216 29.56 -25.66 -2.48
C GLU A 216 29.20 -26.58 -1.30
N TYR A 217 27.95 -26.49 -0.81
CA TYR A 217 27.48 -27.09 0.45
C TYR A 217 26.76 -28.43 0.26
N LYS A 218 27.48 -29.42 -0.30
CA LYS A 218 26.95 -30.78 -0.55
C LYS A 218 26.51 -31.47 0.74
N GLY A 219 25.34 -32.12 0.74
CA GLY A 219 24.84 -32.86 1.91
C GLY A 219 24.48 -31.99 3.12
N VAL A 220 24.52 -30.66 3.01
CA VAL A 220 24.16 -29.73 4.08
C VAL A 220 22.67 -29.44 4.05
N ILE A 221 22.05 -29.24 5.20
CA ILE A 221 20.65 -28.77 5.31
C ILE A 221 20.39 -27.53 4.46
N LEU A 222 19.17 -27.32 3.96
CA LEU A 222 18.84 -26.10 3.23
C LEU A 222 18.58 -24.92 4.19
N PRO A 223 18.84 -23.68 3.76
CA PRO A 223 18.44 -22.46 4.47
C PRO A 223 16.92 -22.35 4.70
N PHE A 224 16.52 -21.55 5.69
CA PHE A 224 15.12 -21.51 6.17
C PHE A 224 14.14 -20.94 5.15
N ASN A 225 14.56 -19.99 4.32
CA ASN A 225 13.76 -19.46 3.21
C ASN A 225 13.49 -20.56 2.16
N MET A 226 14.50 -21.36 1.81
CA MET A 226 14.37 -22.48 0.86
C MET A 226 13.47 -23.59 1.39
N LEU A 227 13.62 -23.91 2.68
CA LEU A 227 12.72 -24.82 3.39
C LEU A 227 11.28 -24.29 3.41
N SER A 228 11.10 -23.00 3.63
CA SER A 228 9.79 -22.36 3.62
C SER A 228 9.15 -22.40 2.24
N SER A 229 9.90 -22.14 1.16
CA SER A 229 9.41 -22.28 -0.23
C SER A 229 8.74 -23.64 -0.46
N ILE A 230 9.39 -24.74 -0.10
CA ILE A 230 8.81 -26.08 -0.28
C ILE A 230 7.69 -26.39 0.75
N GLY A 231 7.77 -25.82 1.95
CA GLY A 231 6.71 -25.90 2.95
C GLY A 231 5.37 -25.36 2.44
N ARG A 232 5.39 -24.21 1.75
CA ARG A 232 4.20 -23.62 1.12
C ARG A 232 3.59 -24.56 0.08
N VAL A 233 4.41 -25.27 -0.69
CA VAL A 233 3.94 -26.28 -1.65
C VAL A 233 3.20 -27.40 -0.93
N PHE A 234 3.74 -27.92 0.18
CA PHE A 234 3.05 -29.00 0.91
C PHE A 234 1.71 -28.57 1.50
N VAL A 235 1.60 -27.33 2.00
CA VAL A 235 0.30 -26.78 2.44
C VAL A 235 -0.70 -26.81 1.29
N GLN A 236 -0.32 -26.29 0.13
CA GLN A 236 -1.21 -26.23 -1.02
C GLN A 236 -1.52 -27.62 -1.61
N MET A 237 -0.56 -28.53 -1.63
CA MET A 237 -0.77 -29.91 -2.09
C MET A 237 -1.71 -30.68 -1.17
N TYR A 238 -1.59 -30.51 0.16
CA TYR A 238 -2.57 -31.06 1.10
C TYR A 238 -3.98 -30.52 0.79
N ARG A 239 -4.12 -29.19 0.65
CA ARG A 239 -5.40 -28.57 0.29
C ARG A 239 -5.96 -29.08 -1.04
N ALA A 240 -5.09 -29.30 -2.03
CA ALA A 240 -5.47 -29.76 -3.37
C ALA A 240 -5.81 -31.25 -3.45
N THR A 241 -5.40 -32.08 -2.48
CA THR A 241 -5.48 -33.56 -2.61
C THR A 241 -6.08 -34.30 -1.41
N ASP A 242 -6.15 -33.67 -0.24
CA ASP A 242 -6.41 -34.32 1.07
C ASP A 242 -5.42 -35.45 1.43
N ASP A 243 -4.28 -35.52 0.74
CA ASP A 243 -3.26 -36.53 0.99
C ASP A 243 -2.50 -36.23 2.29
N ALA A 244 -2.66 -37.12 3.27
CA ALA A 244 -2.13 -36.97 4.62
C ALA A 244 -0.59 -36.91 4.66
N ASP A 245 0.10 -37.45 3.66
CA ASP A 245 1.56 -37.43 3.61
C ASP A 245 2.09 -36.00 3.49
N TYR A 246 1.39 -35.13 2.76
CA TYR A 246 1.74 -33.70 2.71
C TYR A 246 1.54 -33.02 4.06
N LEU A 247 0.46 -33.33 4.77
CA LEU A 247 0.22 -32.79 6.11
C LEU A 247 1.27 -33.28 7.12
N ILE A 248 1.74 -34.52 7.00
CA ILE A 248 2.86 -35.05 7.80
C ILE A 248 4.12 -34.22 7.53
N LYS A 249 4.47 -33.96 6.27
CA LYS A 249 5.63 -33.13 5.92
C LYS A 249 5.48 -31.68 6.40
N VAL A 250 4.28 -31.09 6.31
CA VAL A 250 3.99 -29.76 6.88
C VAL A 250 4.29 -29.76 8.38
N ARG A 251 3.75 -30.72 9.15
CA ARG A 251 3.99 -30.82 10.60
C ARG A 251 5.47 -30.98 10.92
N GLN A 252 6.14 -31.86 10.20
CA GLN A 252 7.57 -32.14 10.39
C GLN A 252 8.45 -30.92 10.13
N LEU A 253 8.14 -30.15 9.09
CA LEU A 253 8.84 -28.93 8.74
C LEU A 253 8.52 -27.78 9.70
N SER A 254 7.26 -27.64 10.12
CA SER A 254 6.87 -26.67 11.16
C SER A 254 7.60 -26.93 12.48
N ASN A 255 7.72 -28.20 12.89
CA ASN A 255 8.52 -28.57 14.07
C ASN A 255 9.98 -28.15 13.92
N PHE A 256 10.58 -28.35 12.73
CA PHE A 256 11.94 -27.91 12.45
C PHE A 256 12.09 -26.39 12.60
N LEU A 257 11.25 -25.59 11.93
CA LEU A 257 11.36 -24.13 12.01
C LEU A 257 11.09 -23.61 13.43
N LYS A 258 10.09 -24.15 14.13
CA LYS A 258 9.79 -23.76 15.51
C LYS A 258 10.94 -24.06 16.47
N LEU A 259 11.65 -25.17 16.27
CA LEU A 259 12.84 -25.48 17.07
C LEU A 259 13.98 -24.49 16.86
N ASN A 260 14.01 -23.81 15.71
CA ASN A 260 15.06 -22.86 15.32
C ASN A 260 14.61 -21.38 15.36
N THR A 261 13.42 -21.11 15.93
CA THR A 261 12.87 -19.77 16.10
C THR A 261 12.73 -19.48 17.59
N PHE A 262 13.28 -18.35 18.04
CA PHE A 262 13.35 -17.98 19.45
C PHE A 262 12.57 -16.70 19.73
N VAL A 263 12.06 -16.54 20.96
CA VAL A 263 11.35 -15.31 21.36
C VAL A 263 12.36 -14.31 21.92
N ASP A 264 12.40 -13.11 21.36
CA ASP A 264 12.97 -11.96 22.05
C ASP A 264 11.93 -11.41 23.02
N SER A 265 12.17 -11.57 24.32
CA SER A 265 11.22 -11.15 25.36
C SER A 265 11.15 -9.62 25.53
N ASN A 266 12.16 -8.87 25.09
CA ASN A 266 12.17 -7.41 25.19
C ASN A 266 11.30 -6.78 24.10
N LEU A 267 11.37 -7.32 22.89
CA LEU A 267 10.59 -6.81 21.75
C LEU A 267 9.23 -7.51 21.62
N GLY A 268 9.10 -8.71 22.16
CA GLY A 268 7.99 -9.62 21.90
C GLY A 268 8.10 -10.33 20.56
N SER A 269 9.18 -10.11 19.79
CA SER A 269 9.35 -10.62 18.44
C SER A 269 9.88 -12.05 18.38
N TYR A 270 9.84 -12.64 17.19
CA TYR A 270 10.63 -13.83 16.87
C TYR A 270 12.00 -13.46 16.30
N THR A 271 13.01 -14.28 16.62
CA THR A 271 14.37 -14.19 16.09
C THR A 271 14.84 -15.55 15.58
N TRP A 272 15.64 -15.55 14.53
CA TRP A 272 16.22 -16.74 13.93
C TRP A 272 17.46 -16.38 13.11
N LYS A 273 18.22 -17.40 12.71
CA LYS A 273 19.35 -17.30 11.79
C LYS A 273 18.92 -17.74 10.41
N TYR A 274 19.61 -17.31 9.35
CA TYR A 274 19.32 -17.72 7.97
C TYR A 274 19.40 -19.24 7.78
N TRP A 275 20.39 -19.86 8.45
CA TRP A 275 20.76 -21.23 8.16
C TRP A 275 21.26 -22.00 9.39
N ASN A 276 20.75 -23.21 9.59
CA ASN A 276 21.22 -24.14 10.62
C ASN A 276 22.49 -24.90 10.17
N HIS A 277 23.53 -24.16 9.79
CA HIS A 277 24.84 -24.72 9.40
C HIS A 277 25.99 -23.88 9.97
N PHE A 278 25.97 -22.57 9.74
CA PHE A 278 26.86 -21.59 10.35
C PHE A 278 26.10 -20.34 10.74
N ASP A 279 26.74 -19.48 11.53
CA ASP A 279 26.11 -18.27 12.04
C ASP A 279 25.98 -17.21 10.94
N LEU A 280 24.82 -17.19 10.29
CA LEU A 280 24.47 -16.20 9.27
C LEU A 280 23.10 -15.60 9.59
N ARG A 281 23.01 -14.27 9.52
CA ARG A 281 21.78 -13.50 9.71
C ARG A 281 20.83 -13.68 8.53
N ASP A 282 19.53 -13.72 8.80
CA ASP A 282 18.49 -13.76 7.75
C ASP A 282 18.11 -12.32 7.38
N ASP A 283 18.59 -11.85 6.23
CA ASP A 283 18.26 -10.52 5.73
C ASP A 283 16.75 -10.35 5.52
N VAL A 284 16.30 -9.09 5.50
CA VAL A 284 14.88 -8.71 5.47
C VAL A 284 14.11 -9.41 4.33
N SER A 285 14.77 -9.67 3.21
CA SER A 285 14.18 -10.29 2.04
C SER A 285 14.00 -11.79 2.21
N HIS A 286 15.08 -12.50 2.55
CA HIS A 286 15.03 -13.93 2.81
C HIS A 286 14.12 -14.25 4.01
N ALA A 287 14.17 -13.43 5.07
CA ALA A 287 13.31 -13.54 6.23
C ALA A 287 11.82 -13.41 5.86
N GLY A 288 11.47 -12.51 4.94
CA GLY A 288 10.10 -12.37 4.43
C GLY A 288 9.59 -13.66 3.77
N LEU A 289 10.45 -14.35 2.99
CA LEU A 289 10.13 -15.65 2.43
C LEU A 289 10.08 -16.75 3.49
N THR A 290 10.98 -16.74 4.49
CA THR A 290 10.95 -17.66 5.65
C THR A 290 9.60 -17.59 6.38
N VAL A 291 9.05 -16.39 6.58
CA VAL A 291 7.77 -16.17 7.30
C VAL A 291 6.53 -16.60 6.49
N SER A 292 6.64 -16.68 5.16
CA SER A 292 5.49 -17.00 4.30
C SER A 292 4.91 -18.40 4.53
N PHE A 293 5.71 -19.39 4.93
CA PHE A 293 5.23 -20.74 5.26
C PHE A 293 4.48 -20.82 6.61
N PRO A 294 5.02 -20.26 7.72
CA PRO A 294 4.25 -20.08 8.95
C PRO A 294 2.91 -19.37 8.72
N TYR A 295 2.90 -18.31 7.91
CA TYR A 295 1.68 -17.60 7.53
C TYR A 295 0.70 -18.50 6.77
N GLU A 296 1.15 -19.25 5.76
CA GLU A 296 0.31 -20.21 5.03
C GLU A 296 -0.32 -21.26 5.95
N CYS A 297 0.46 -21.80 6.89
CA CYS A 297 -0.04 -22.73 7.89
C CYS A 297 -1.14 -22.10 8.76
N PHE A 298 -0.95 -20.84 9.17
CA PHE A 298 -1.92 -20.10 9.96
C PHE A 298 -3.19 -19.78 9.16
N LYS A 299 -3.05 -19.16 7.99
CA LYS A 299 -4.15 -18.76 7.08
C LYS A 299 -5.09 -19.92 6.76
N TYR A 300 -4.52 -21.10 6.50
CA TYR A 300 -5.31 -22.28 6.16
C TYR A 300 -5.56 -23.21 7.36
N ASN A 301 -5.28 -22.75 8.57
CA ASN A 301 -5.55 -23.45 9.84
C ASN A 301 -4.99 -24.89 9.86
N MET A 302 -3.75 -25.06 9.42
CA MET A 302 -3.07 -26.36 9.40
C MET A 302 -2.90 -26.89 10.82
N LYS A 303 -3.23 -28.18 11.02
CA LYS A 303 -3.33 -28.79 12.35
C LYS A 303 -2.19 -29.76 12.64
N ASN A 304 -1.75 -29.79 13.89
CA ASN A 304 -0.86 -30.83 14.40
C ASN A 304 -1.62 -32.17 14.59
N SER A 305 -0.95 -33.18 15.14
CA SER A 305 -1.57 -34.50 15.40
C SER A 305 -2.59 -34.50 16.54
N THR A 306 -2.59 -33.49 17.41
CA THR A 306 -3.56 -33.29 18.51
C THR A 306 -4.72 -32.36 18.12
N ASN A 307 -4.82 -31.99 16.84
CA ASN A 307 -5.83 -31.08 16.27
C ASN A 307 -5.71 -29.61 16.71
N ASP A 308 -4.58 -29.21 17.30
CA ASP A 308 -4.25 -27.81 17.58
C ASP A 308 -3.65 -27.14 16.34
N SER A 309 -3.81 -25.82 16.22
CA SER A 309 -3.21 -25.06 15.12
C SER A 309 -1.68 -25.13 15.18
N LEU A 310 -1.03 -25.42 14.04
CA LEU A 310 0.43 -25.49 13.96
C LEU A 310 1.07 -24.14 14.28
N TYR A 311 0.47 -23.04 13.83
CA TYR A 311 0.82 -21.68 14.23
C TYR A 311 -0.44 -20.97 14.72
N THR A 312 -0.27 -20.11 15.72
CA THR A 312 -1.34 -19.40 16.44
C THR A 312 -1.34 -17.91 16.10
N SER A 313 -2.39 -17.18 16.51
CA SER A 313 -2.40 -15.72 16.40
C SER A 313 -1.28 -15.06 17.19
N LEU A 314 -0.83 -15.68 18.29
CA LEU A 314 0.35 -15.22 19.03
C LEU A 314 1.62 -15.40 18.19
N ASP A 315 1.78 -16.53 17.50
CA ASP A 315 2.93 -16.73 16.60
C ASP A 315 2.97 -15.63 15.52
N MET A 316 1.82 -15.33 14.90
CA MET A 316 1.75 -14.29 13.88
C MET A 316 2.05 -12.89 14.43
N LYS A 317 1.54 -12.57 15.62
CA LYS A 317 1.90 -11.32 16.32
C LYS A 317 3.41 -11.19 16.51
N ARG A 318 4.10 -12.28 16.91
CA ARG A 318 5.55 -12.25 17.11
C ARG A 318 6.33 -12.05 15.82
N TYR A 319 5.91 -12.67 14.71
CA TYR A 319 6.50 -12.40 13.39
C TYR A 319 6.25 -10.96 12.93
N VAL A 320 5.06 -10.41 13.16
CA VAL A 320 4.77 -8.99 12.93
C VAL A 320 5.69 -8.10 13.75
N GLU A 321 5.91 -8.42 15.02
CA GLU A 321 6.81 -7.67 15.90
C GLU A 321 8.29 -7.78 15.45
N THR A 322 8.69 -8.88 14.81
CA THR A 322 10.00 -8.98 14.13
C THR A 322 10.14 -7.89 13.06
N PHE A 323 9.12 -7.71 12.21
CA PHE A 323 9.20 -6.65 11.20
C PHE A 323 9.08 -5.25 11.80
N THR A 324 8.09 -5.04 12.68
CA THR A 324 7.67 -3.70 13.12
C THR A 324 8.48 -3.12 14.28
N LYS A 325 9.17 -3.95 15.08
CA LYS A 325 9.94 -3.51 16.26
C LYS A 325 11.43 -3.84 16.18
N ASP A 326 11.81 -4.91 15.48
CA ASP A 326 13.20 -5.29 15.31
C ASP A 326 13.76 -4.75 13.98
N ILE A 327 13.11 -5.01 12.85
CA ILE A 327 13.59 -4.55 11.54
C ILE A 327 13.31 -3.05 11.31
N TYR A 328 12.07 -2.61 11.46
CA TYR A 328 11.67 -1.21 11.23
C TYR A 328 12.24 -0.29 12.32
N GLN A 329 12.96 0.75 11.91
CA GLN A 329 13.54 1.75 12.82
C GLN A 329 12.81 3.09 12.74
N GLY A 330 12.24 3.41 11.58
CA GLY A 330 11.51 4.64 11.34
C GLY A 330 11.23 4.83 9.84
N PRO A 331 10.64 5.96 9.46
CA PRO A 331 10.36 6.27 8.06
C PRO A 331 11.62 6.12 7.20
N LEU A 332 11.54 5.26 6.18
CA LEU A 332 12.65 4.95 5.29
C LEU A 332 13.94 4.48 6.01
N SER A 333 13.85 3.97 7.23
CA SER A 333 14.98 3.43 7.99
C SER A 333 14.70 2.05 8.55
N ILE A 334 15.57 1.10 8.23
CA ILE A 334 15.41 -0.32 8.56
C ILE A 334 16.76 -0.97 8.90
N ASN A 335 16.73 -1.98 9.75
CA ASN A 335 17.83 -2.90 9.94
C ASN A 335 17.88 -3.92 8.79
N ASP A 336 19.08 -4.42 8.50
CA ASP A 336 19.29 -5.36 7.38
C ASP A 336 18.61 -6.71 7.57
N ALA A 337 18.64 -7.23 8.81
CA ALA A 337 18.30 -8.61 9.06
C ALA A 337 17.60 -8.78 10.42
N VAL A 338 16.95 -9.92 10.58
CA VAL A 338 16.33 -10.34 11.83
C VAL A 338 17.38 -10.37 12.95
N SER A 339 17.06 -9.72 14.07
CA SER A 339 17.89 -9.63 15.27
C SER A 339 19.29 -9.08 15.00
N TYR A 340 19.44 -8.19 14.03
CA TYR A 340 20.74 -7.65 13.61
C TYR A 340 20.72 -6.14 13.40
N ASN A 341 21.38 -5.42 14.31
CA ASN A 341 21.48 -3.96 14.28
C ASN A 341 22.81 -3.41 13.73
N GLY A 342 23.66 -4.30 13.18
CA GLY A 342 25.00 -3.97 12.71
C GLY A 342 25.04 -3.30 11.34
N LEU A 343 23.95 -3.38 10.55
CA LEU A 343 23.77 -2.64 9.30
C LEU A 343 22.40 -1.97 9.36
N LYS A 344 22.41 -0.66 9.60
CA LYS A 344 21.21 0.18 9.65
C LYS A 344 21.12 1.02 8.40
N TRP A 345 20.18 0.69 7.53
CA TRP A 345 19.94 1.48 6.33
C TRP A 345 19.05 2.66 6.66
N ASN A 346 19.49 3.83 6.21
CA ASN A 346 18.64 4.98 6.04
C ASN A 346 18.47 5.18 4.53
N VAL A 347 17.37 4.66 4.01
CA VAL A 347 16.99 4.72 2.59
C VAL A 347 16.66 6.14 2.19
N LYS A 348 16.32 7.06 3.11
CA LYS A 348 16.13 8.47 2.80
C LYS A 348 17.42 9.20 2.46
N TYR A 349 18.54 8.87 3.13
CA TYR A 349 19.83 9.54 2.93
C TYR A 349 20.87 8.67 2.20
N SER A 350 20.52 7.43 1.84
CA SER A 350 21.44 6.42 1.30
C SER A 350 22.69 6.24 2.13
N THR A 351 22.47 5.99 3.41
CA THR A 351 23.54 5.68 4.35
C THR A 351 23.33 4.31 5.00
N VAL A 352 24.44 3.70 5.38
CA VAL A 352 24.49 2.52 6.27
C VAL A 352 25.26 2.92 7.51
N ASN A 353 24.66 2.79 8.70
CA ASN A 353 25.28 3.22 9.96
C ASN A 353 25.82 4.67 9.90
N ASN A 354 25.08 5.57 9.26
CA ASN A 354 25.43 6.97 9.03
C ASN A 354 26.63 7.21 8.08
N ALA A 355 27.09 6.20 7.35
CA ALA A 355 28.11 6.34 6.30
C ALA A 355 27.48 6.19 4.91
N PRO A 356 27.92 6.95 3.88
CA PRO A 356 27.39 6.82 2.51
C PRO A 356 27.50 5.38 1.96
N THR A 357 26.46 4.93 1.26
CA THR A 357 26.47 3.63 0.56
C THR A 357 27.44 3.64 -0.62
N ASN A 358 28.02 2.48 -0.95
CA ASN A 358 28.73 2.22 -2.20
C ASN A 358 28.06 1.07 -2.98
N ILE A 359 28.60 0.68 -4.14
CA ILE A 359 28.02 -0.38 -4.99
C ILE A 359 27.79 -1.73 -4.28
N HIS A 360 28.48 -2.00 -3.16
CA HIS A 360 28.38 -3.22 -2.36
C HIS A 360 27.54 -3.06 -1.08
N THR A 361 27.17 -1.83 -0.70
CA THR A 361 26.41 -1.55 0.53
C THR A 361 25.11 -0.80 0.28
N LYS A 362 24.76 -0.57 -0.99
CA LYS A 362 23.43 -0.09 -1.39
C LYS A 362 22.36 -1.04 -0.88
N TYR A 363 21.22 -0.47 -0.51
CA TYR A 363 20.06 -1.26 -0.15
C TYR A 363 19.62 -2.10 -1.36
N ASP A 364 19.71 -3.42 -1.21
CA ASP A 364 19.42 -4.42 -2.23
C ASP A 364 18.50 -5.51 -1.66
N GLY A 365 17.59 -5.11 -0.76
CA GLY A 365 16.55 -5.98 -0.21
C GLY A 365 15.55 -6.40 -1.29
N TYR A 366 15.98 -7.26 -2.22
CA TYR A 366 15.16 -7.84 -3.27
C TYR A 366 14.04 -8.67 -2.64
N ILE A 367 12.75 -8.37 -2.88
CA ILE A 367 11.61 -9.11 -2.31
C ILE A 367 11.35 -8.88 -0.78
N SER A 368 11.49 -7.65 -0.28
CA SER A 368 10.97 -7.31 1.06
C SER A 368 9.42 -7.30 1.14
N HIS A 369 8.72 -7.37 0.01
CA HIS A 369 7.26 -7.32 -0.04
C HIS A 369 6.58 -8.57 0.54
N MET A 370 7.30 -9.68 0.77
CA MET A 370 6.69 -10.92 1.29
C MET A 370 6.16 -10.75 2.73
N TRP A 371 6.67 -9.76 3.47
CA TRP A 371 6.10 -9.35 4.76
C TRP A 371 4.65 -8.86 4.66
N LEU A 372 4.20 -8.39 3.48
CA LEU A 372 2.81 -7.98 3.27
C LEU A 372 1.81 -9.11 3.54
N TYR A 373 2.21 -10.38 3.45
CA TYR A 373 1.34 -11.49 3.86
C TYR A 373 0.83 -11.34 5.30
N LEU A 374 1.61 -10.71 6.20
CA LEU A 374 1.20 -10.46 7.59
C LEU A 374 0.30 -9.22 7.76
N SER A 375 0.13 -8.39 6.74
CA SER A 375 -0.52 -7.07 6.86
C SER A 375 -2.03 -7.11 7.06
N SER A 376 -2.73 -8.08 6.45
CA SER A 376 -4.20 -8.14 6.46
C SER A 376 -4.81 -8.64 7.77
N GLU A 377 -4.18 -9.62 8.41
CA GLU A 377 -4.79 -10.35 9.54
C GLU A 377 -4.27 -9.88 10.91
N HIS A 378 -3.16 -9.12 10.97
CA HIS A 378 -2.48 -8.83 12.24
C HIS A 378 -2.05 -7.38 12.44
N ASP A 379 -1.31 -6.79 11.50
CA ASP A 379 -0.93 -5.39 11.62
C ASP A 379 -0.88 -4.67 10.27
N LYS A 380 -1.91 -3.85 10.06
CA LYS A 380 -2.06 -2.99 8.88
C LYS A 380 -0.90 -2.00 8.70
N LYS A 381 -0.10 -1.74 9.73
CA LYS A 381 1.08 -0.86 9.63
C LYS A 381 2.15 -1.40 8.68
N ILE A 382 2.29 -2.72 8.57
CA ILE A 382 3.27 -3.34 7.65
C ILE A 382 3.01 -2.88 6.21
N TYR A 383 1.73 -2.80 5.84
CA TYR A 383 1.33 -2.32 4.53
C TYR A 383 1.85 -0.90 4.28
N GLN A 384 1.58 0.04 5.19
CA GLN A 384 1.98 1.43 5.01
C GLN A 384 3.50 1.63 5.02
N ILE A 385 4.27 0.81 5.74
CA ILE A 385 5.74 0.83 5.67
C ILE A 385 6.24 0.42 4.28
N ILE A 386 5.72 -0.69 3.74
CA ILE A 386 6.20 -1.26 2.47
C ILE A 386 5.66 -0.47 1.27
N ALA A 387 4.40 -0.02 1.33
CA ALA A 387 3.78 0.77 0.28
C ALA A 387 4.48 2.13 0.12
N ASP A 388 4.88 2.77 1.22
CA ASP A 388 5.64 4.03 1.19
C ASP A 388 7.02 3.86 0.51
N LEU A 389 7.73 2.77 0.83
CA LEU A 389 8.97 2.41 0.13
C LEU A 389 8.76 2.14 -1.37
N GLN A 390 7.61 1.59 -1.76
CA GLN A 390 7.28 1.31 -3.16
C GLN A 390 6.90 2.59 -3.93
N ALA A 391 6.20 3.52 -3.29
CA ALA A 391 5.74 4.77 -3.88
C ALA A 391 6.82 5.86 -3.90
N ALA A 392 7.92 5.68 -3.16
CA ALA A 392 9.04 6.61 -3.16
C ALA A 392 9.62 6.88 -4.55
N GLU A 393 9.80 8.17 -4.84
CA GLU A 393 10.65 8.63 -5.94
C GLU A 393 12.04 8.00 -5.82
N ASN A 394 12.71 7.72 -6.94
CA ASN A 394 13.88 6.82 -7.04
C ASN A 394 15.16 7.30 -6.32
N TYR A 395 15.10 7.68 -5.04
CA TYR A 395 16.15 8.35 -4.29
C TYR A 395 17.49 7.66 -4.46
N TYR A 396 17.53 6.31 -4.57
CA TYR A 396 18.79 5.55 -4.68
C TYR A 396 18.77 4.37 -5.67
N THR A 397 18.03 4.51 -6.78
CA THR A 397 18.04 3.72 -8.04
C THR A 397 17.98 2.18 -8.00
N ASN A 398 17.95 1.53 -6.84
CA ASN A 398 18.05 0.06 -6.72
C ASN A 398 16.82 -0.61 -6.07
N ILE A 399 15.69 0.10 -5.94
CA ILE A 399 14.43 -0.50 -5.48
C ILE A 399 13.52 -0.71 -6.69
N PRO A 400 13.71 -1.74 -7.54
CA PRO A 400 12.80 -2.05 -8.63
C PRO A 400 11.52 -2.75 -8.11
N LEU A 401 10.94 -2.27 -7.00
CA LEU A 401 9.68 -2.83 -6.47
C LEU A 401 8.50 -2.55 -7.39
N ALA A 402 8.53 -1.42 -8.12
CA ALA A 402 7.46 -1.03 -9.03
C ALA A 402 7.41 -1.84 -10.34
N GLU A 403 8.44 -2.63 -10.64
CA GLU A 403 8.47 -3.54 -11.80
C GLU A 403 8.17 -5.00 -11.44
N SER A 404 7.93 -5.29 -10.15
CA SER A 404 7.54 -6.63 -9.72
C SER A 404 6.02 -6.77 -9.73
N SER A 405 5.53 -7.64 -10.62
CA SER A 405 4.10 -8.03 -10.65
C SER A 405 3.65 -8.59 -9.29
N LEU A 406 4.51 -9.34 -8.59
CA LEU A 406 4.20 -9.89 -7.27
C LEU A 406 4.04 -8.81 -6.20
N SER A 407 4.90 -7.78 -6.20
CA SER A 407 4.75 -6.63 -5.30
C SER A 407 3.39 -5.96 -5.48
N LEU A 408 3.01 -5.66 -6.73
CA LEU A 408 1.74 -5.00 -7.04
C LEU A 408 0.53 -5.87 -6.67
N ALA A 409 0.60 -7.18 -6.94
CA ALA A 409 -0.47 -8.11 -6.57
C ALA A 409 -0.66 -8.20 -5.04
N LEU A 410 0.44 -8.20 -4.27
CA LEU A 410 0.37 -8.17 -2.81
C LEU A 410 -0.18 -6.84 -2.29
N LEU A 411 0.26 -5.70 -2.85
CA LEU A 411 -0.29 -4.39 -2.51
C LEU A 411 -1.80 -4.30 -2.80
N ALA A 412 -2.25 -4.79 -3.96
CA ALA A 412 -3.68 -4.85 -4.32
C ALA A 412 -4.49 -5.78 -3.40
N ASN A 413 -3.88 -6.85 -2.88
CA ASN A 413 -4.57 -7.76 -1.98
C ASN A 413 -4.80 -7.16 -0.59
N TYR A 414 -3.92 -6.25 -0.15
CA TYR A 414 -3.87 -5.77 1.23
C TYR A 414 -4.08 -4.26 1.42
N GLU A 415 -4.34 -3.52 0.34
CA GLU A 415 -4.85 -2.15 0.42
C GLU A 415 -6.15 -2.05 1.24
N ASN A 416 -6.36 -0.91 1.89
CA ASN A 416 -7.45 -0.71 2.84
C ASN A 416 -8.27 0.54 2.49
N LEU A 417 -7.84 1.74 2.89
CA LEU A 417 -8.55 2.99 2.62
C LEU A 417 -7.78 3.89 1.66
N ILE A 418 -6.49 4.09 1.92
CA ILE A 418 -5.63 5.00 1.16
C ILE A 418 -4.30 4.34 0.83
N VAL A 419 -3.77 4.67 -0.34
CA VAL A 419 -2.53 4.10 -0.89
C VAL A 419 -1.57 5.20 -1.31
N PRO A 420 -0.28 5.13 -0.94
CA PRO A 420 0.68 6.15 -1.34
C PRO A 420 0.94 6.05 -2.85
N THR A 421 0.88 7.19 -3.54
CA THR A 421 1.08 7.27 -5.00
C THR A 421 2.34 8.05 -5.36
N ASN A 422 2.66 9.08 -4.57
CA ASN A 422 3.82 9.93 -4.75
C ASN A 422 4.44 10.19 -3.39
N THR A 423 5.72 9.91 -3.21
CA THR A 423 6.41 10.18 -1.94
C THR A 423 7.78 10.78 -2.22
N ASN A 424 8.03 11.91 -1.57
CA ASN A 424 9.26 12.65 -1.70
C ASN A 424 9.79 13.07 -0.33
N HIS A 425 11.00 12.64 0.00
CA HIS A 425 11.61 12.88 1.31
C HIS A 425 12.89 13.73 1.20
N ILE A 426 12.92 14.72 0.29
CA ILE A 426 14.10 15.59 0.13
C ILE A 426 14.28 16.61 1.26
N TYR A 427 13.23 16.94 1.99
CA TYR A 427 13.32 17.95 3.06
C TYR A 427 13.82 17.34 4.37
N GLY A 428 14.37 18.19 5.24
CA GLY A 428 14.92 17.77 6.54
C GLY A 428 13.84 17.56 7.59
N GLU A 429 14.16 16.80 8.64
CA GLU A 429 13.27 16.61 9.80
C GLU A 429 12.98 17.93 10.55
N GLY A 430 13.80 18.95 10.30
CA GLY A 430 13.62 20.29 10.84
C GLY A 430 12.64 21.19 10.08
N SER A 431 12.03 20.73 8.96
CA SER A 431 11.15 21.57 8.12
C SER A 431 10.05 22.31 8.88
N ASP A 432 9.56 21.69 9.96
CA ASP A 432 8.49 22.23 10.80
C ASP A 432 7.29 22.67 9.94
N TRP A 433 6.73 21.73 9.17
CA TRP A 433 5.60 21.99 8.30
C TRP A 433 4.42 22.56 9.08
N ARG A 434 3.83 23.63 8.55
CA ARG A 434 2.72 24.34 9.19
C ARG A 434 1.47 24.39 8.36
N GLY A 435 1.55 24.29 7.03
CA GLY A 435 0.37 24.35 6.20
C GLY A 435 0.53 23.69 4.84
N VAL A 436 -0.56 23.11 4.36
CA VAL A 436 -0.74 22.60 3.01
C VAL A 436 -2.19 22.85 2.58
N ALA A 437 -2.41 23.28 1.34
CA ALA A 437 -3.75 23.52 0.80
C ALA A 437 -3.77 23.28 -0.71
N LYS A 438 -4.94 22.89 -1.24
CA LYS A 438 -5.20 22.78 -2.67
C LYS A 438 -5.51 24.14 -3.31
N GLY A 439 -5.27 24.29 -4.60
CA GLY A 439 -5.67 25.45 -5.38
C GLY A 439 -5.22 25.38 -6.84
N ASN A 440 -5.88 26.15 -7.70
CA ASN A 440 -5.56 26.32 -9.12
C ASN A 440 -4.55 27.48 -9.30
N PHE A 441 -3.27 27.22 -9.01
CA PHE A 441 -2.23 28.26 -9.00
C PHE A 441 -1.72 28.62 -10.42
N ASP A 442 -1.77 27.68 -11.36
CA ASP A 442 -1.34 27.93 -12.74
C ASP A 442 -2.46 28.35 -13.70
N GLY A 443 -3.72 28.34 -13.25
CA GLY A 443 -4.89 28.67 -14.05
C GLY A 443 -5.31 27.58 -15.03
N SER A 444 -4.76 26.35 -14.93
CA SER A 444 -5.15 25.23 -15.78
C SER A 444 -6.51 24.63 -15.44
N GLY A 445 -7.05 24.94 -14.25
CA GLY A 445 -8.31 24.39 -13.73
C GLY A 445 -8.16 23.02 -13.06
N ASN A 446 -6.95 22.45 -13.01
CA ASN A 446 -6.66 21.30 -12.15
C ASN A 446 -6.15 21.80 -10.80
N ASP A 447 -6.28 21.00 -9.75
CA ASP A 447 -5.68 21.36 -8.47
C ASP A 447 -4.16 21.15 -8.50
N GLN A 448 -3.47 22.05 -7.80
CA GLN A 448 -2.10 21.90 -7.32
C GLN A 448 -2.13 22.13 -5.81
N PHE A 449 -1.00 21.97 -5.12
CA PHE A 449 -0.94 22.23 -3.69
C PHE A 449 0.18 23.20 -3.34
N VAL A 450 -0.05 24.02 -2.32
CA VAL A 450 0.94 24.91 -1.72
C VAL A 450 1.41 24.32 -0.40
N ILE A 451 2.70 24.44 -0.09
CA ILE A 451 3.31 24.02 1.18
C ILE A 451 3.90 25.24 1.91
N LEU A 452 3.94 25.19 3.24
CA LEU A 452 4.60 26.19 4.09
C LEU A 452 5.24 25.52 5.33
N GLY A 453 6.50 25.85 5.58
CA GLY A 453 7.24 25.44 6.77
C GLY A 453 7.78 26.61 7.58
N ASN A 454 8.06 26.38 8.86
CA ASN A 454 8.61 27.39 9.77
C ASN A 454 10.14 27.43 9.79
N PHE A 455 10.83 26.37 9.35
CA PHE A 455 12.30 26.27 9.42
C PHE A 455 12.99 27.50 8.83
N ASP A 456 12.61 27.85 7.62
CA ASP A 456 13.09 29.00 6.87
C ASP A 456 11.94 29.90 6.36
N GLY A 457 10.69 29.52 6.60
CA GLY A 457 9.53 30.22 6.05
C GLY A 457 9.29 29.91 4.57
N MET A 458 9.85 28.83 4.01
CA MET A 458 9.67 28.48 2.60
C MET A 458 8.20 28.19 2.30
N MET A 459 7.68 28.90 1.29
CA MET A 459 6.41 28.65 0.64
C MET A 459 6.66 28.24 -0.81
N GLY A 460 5.99 27.18 -1.28
CA GLY A 460 6.12 26.71 -2.66
C GLY A 460 4.87 26.00 -3.14
N THR A 461 4.59 26.08 -4.44
CA THR A 461 3.47 25.37 -5.08
C THR A 461 4.01 24.19 -5.88
N MET A 462 3.29 23.08 -5.85
CA MET A 462 3.72 21.79 -6.38
C MET A 462 2.56 21.02 -7.00
N LYS A 463 2.89 20.09 -7.90
CA LYS A 463 1.95 19.13 -8.49
C LYS A 463 2.59 17.75 -8.63
N PRO A 464 1.79 16.66 -8.66
CA PRO A 464 2.35 15.32 -8.83
C PRO A 464 3.10 15.20 -10.16
N TYR A 465 4.26 14.55 -10.13
CA TYR A 465 5.07 14.27 -11.31
C TYR A 465 5.82 12.96 -11.14
N HIS A 466 5.52 11.97 -11.97
CA HIS A 466 5.99 10.58 -11.80
C HIS A 466 5.67 10.05 -10.39
N LYS A 467 6.67 9.66 -9.59
CA LYS A 467 6.54 9.25 -8.19
C LYS A 467 6.85 10.36 -7.18
N GLY A 468 7.19 11.54 -7.68
CA GLY A 468 7.55 12.71 -6.90
C GLY A 468 6.62 13.87 -7.18
N PHE A 469 7.18 15.08 -7.06
CA PHE A 469 6.47 16.33 -7.28
C PHE A 469 7.36 17.30 -8.07
N THR A 470 6.74 18.16 -8.85
CA THR A 470 7.42 19.27 -9.53
C THR A 470 6.83 20.60 -9.10
N SER A 471 7.65 21.64 -9.05
CA SER A 471 7.21 22.99 -8.72
C SER A 471 6.34 23.58 -9.82
N VAL A 472 5.33 24.34 -9.42
CA VAL A 472 4.40 25.03 -10.32
C VAL A 472 4.82 26.50 -10.46
N THR A 473 5.21 27.12 -9.36
CA THR A 473 5.76 28.48 -9.29
C THR A 473 7.16 28.46 -8.66
N ASN A 474 7.88 29.58 -8.75
CA ASN A 474 9.07 29.78 -7.92
C ASN A 474 8.67 29.88 -6.44
N SER A 475 9.44 29.20 -5.59
CA SER A 475 9.27 29.28 -4.14
C SER A 475 9.63 30.67 -3.59
N ARG A 476 8.99 31.03 -2.49
CA ARG A 476 9.19 32.29 -1.75
C ARG A 476 9.62 32.00 -0.32
N VAL A 477 10.51 32.81 0.23
CA VAL A 477 10.81 32.83 1.66
C VAL A 477 9.90 33.85 2.36
N CYS A 478 8.93 33.36 3.12
CA CYS A 478 7.96 34.16 3.85
C CYS A 478 8.47 34.45 5.27
N GLY A 479 9.33 35.47 5.38
CA GLY A 479 9.82 36.00 6.66
C GLY A 479 11.05 35.33 7.26
N GLY A 480 11.70 34.37 6.58
CA GLY A 480 13.03 33.88 7.00
C GLY A 480 13.08 33.30 8.41
N GLY A 481 12.05 32.57 8.83
CA GLY A 481 11.94 31.95 10.17
C GLY A 481 11.53 32.90 11.29
N ILE A 482 11.21 34.18 11.01
CA ILE A 482 10.75 35.11 12.05
C ILE A 482 9.29 34.90 12.45
N TYR A 483 8.47 34.29 11.59
CA TYR A 483 7.05 34.08 11.83
C TYR A 483 6.77 32.73 12.49
N ASN A 484 5.72 32.69 13.29
CA ASN A 484 5.17 31.47 13.85
C ASN A 484 3.94 31.09 13.02
N TRP A 485 4.17 30.52 11.83
CA TRP A 485 3.08 30.11 10.96
C TRP A 485 2.26 29.01 11.64
N LYS A 486 0.93 29.09 11.51
CA LYS A 486 -0.03 28.12 12.07
C LYS A 486 -0.78 27.33 10.99
N GLY A 487 -0.74 27.80 9.76
CA GLY A 487 -1.45 27.20 8.65
C GLY A 487 -1.46 28.11 7.44
N LEU A 488 -1.97 27.56 6.34
CA LEU A 488 -2.38 28.32 5.18
C LEU A 488 -3.69 27.75 4.62
N ALA A 489 -4.35 28.53 3.78
CA ALA A 489 -5.48 28.11 2.96
C ALA A 489 -5.31 28.72 1.57
N ALA A 490 -5.98 28.16 0.58
CA ALA A 490 -5.97 28.67 -0.79
C ALA A 490 -7.35 28.50 -1.42
N GLY A 491 -7.70 29.45 -2.29
CA GLY A 491 -9.01 29.57 -2.94
C GLY A 491 -9.02 30.73 -3.94
N ASP A 492 -10.00 30.75 -4.84
CA ASP A 492 -10.26 31.87 -5.76
C ASP A 492 -10.94 33.02 -5.00
N PHE A 493 -10.15 33.69 -4.16
CA PHE A 493 -10.59 34.80 -3.33
C PHE A 493 -10.89 36.05 -4.15
N PHE A 494 -10.21 36.23 -5.28
CA PHE A 494 -10.37 37.41 -6.13
C PHE A 494 -11.42 37.23 -7.24
N GLY A 495 -11.87 36.01 -7.51
CA GLY A 495 -12.88 35.67 -8.51
C GLY A 495 -12.35 35.75 -9.94
N ASP A 496 -11.05 35.48 -10.13
CA ASP A 496 -10.38 35.54 -11.43
C ASP A 496 -10.09 34.15 -12.03
N GLY A 497 -10.51 33.09 -11.32
CA GLY A 497 -10.32 31.70 -11.70
C GLY A 497 -8.97 31.11 -11.28
N LYS A 498 -8.09 31.88 -10.64
CA LYS A 498 -6.86 31.38 -10.01
C LYS A 498 -6.98 31.43 -8.50
N SER A 499 -6.22 30.57 -7.84
CA SER A 499 -6.20 30.56 -6.38
C SER A 499 -5.13 31.50 -5.82
N GLU A 500 -5.55 32.32 -4.86
CA GLU A 500 -4.68 33.03 -3.93
C GLU A 500 -4.35 32.17 -2.71
N ILE A 501 -3.40 32.63 -1.89
CA ILE A 501 -2.93 31.93 -0.69
C ILE A 501 -3.08 32.88 0.51
N ILE A 502 -3.66 32.39 1.61
CA ILE A 502 -3.67 33.06 2.91
C ILE A 502 -2.78 32.27 3.86
N ALA A 503 -1.77 32.91 4.44
CA ALA A 503 -0.96 32.34 5.51
C ALA A 503 -1.24 33.02 6.86
N LEU A 504 -1.34 32.22 7.92
CA LEU A 504 -1.70 32.69 9.26
C LEU A 504 -0.51 32.64 10.23
N SER A 505 -0.16 33.79 10.81
CA SER A 505 0.94 33.92 11.77
C SER A 505 0.43 34.23 13.18
N ASP A 506 0.89 33.45 14.16
CA ASP A 506 0.62 33.62 15.60
C ASP A 506 1.86 34.16 16.32
N HIS A 507 2.22 35.38 15.95
CA HIS A 507 3.45 36.01 16.42
C HIS A 507 3.20 36.86 17.68
N SER A 508 4.20 37.02 18.54
CA SER A 508 4.09 37.88 19.75
C SER A 508 4.03 39.37 19.43
N ASP A 509 4.80 39.82 18.44
CA ASP A 509 4.68 41.16 17.82
C ASP A 509 3.32 41.32 17.10
N PHE A 510 2.54 42.27 17.59
CA PHE A 510 1.23 42.68 17.09
C PHE A 510 1.21 42.97 15.58
N ASN A 511 2.27 43.58 15.04
CA ASN A 511 2.34 43.93 13.62
C ASN A 511 2.62 42.72 12.71
N LYS A 512 2.94 41.58 13.31
CA LYS A 512 3.31 40.32 12.65
C LYS A 512 2.31 39.19 12.91
N ASN A 513 1.32 39.46 13.75
CA ASN A 513 0.28 38.52 14.13
C ASN A 513 -0.97 38.82 13.29
N GLY A 514 -1.42 37.85 12.51
CA GLY A 514 -2.53 37.99 11.57
C GLY A 514 -2.33 37.27 10.23
N PHE A 515 -3.02 37.76 9.21
CA PHE A 515 -3.10 37.14 7.88
C PHE A 515 -2.15 37.80 6.89
N TYR A 516 -1.56 36.98 6.02
CA TYR A 516 -0.75 37.42 4.89
C TYR A 516 -1.36 36.83 3.63
N ILE A 517 -1.74 37.69 2.68
CA ILE A 517 -2.41 37.31 1.44
C ILE A 517 -1.36 37.36 0.32
N PHE A 518 -1.27 36.28 -0.45
CA PHE A 518 -0.37 36.15 -1.57
C PHE A 518 -1.14 35.80 -2.84
N ASN A 519 -0.68 36.32 -3.97
CA ASN A 519 -1.17 35.97 -5.29
C ASN A 519 -0.03 35.42 -6.16
N ILE A 520 -0.38 34.83 -7.30
CA ILE A 520 0.57 34.27 -8.26
C ILE A 520 0.72 35.20 -9.48
N ASP A 521 1.84 35.91 -9.54
CA ASP A 521 2.16 36.83 -10.62
C ASP A 521 3.42 36.40 -11.37
N ASN A 522 3.32 36.21 -12.70
CA ASN A 522 4.45 35.79 -13.55
C ASN A 522 5.21 34.58 -12.98
N ASN A 523 4.48 33.55 -12.56
CA ASN A 523 4.98 32.33 -11.91
C ASN A 523 5.77 32.58 -10.61
N GLN A 524 5.56 33.73 -9.94
CA GLN A 524 6.10 34.03 -8.62
C GLN A 524 4.97 34.09 -7.59
N ILE A 525 5.25 33.62 -6.38
CA ILE A 525 4.41 33.93 -5.22
C ILE A 525 4.78 35.34 -4.75
N VAL A 526 3.82 36.27 -4.77
CA VAL A 526 4.04 37.65 -4.32
C VAL A 526 3.05 38.02 -3.23
N GLU A 527 3.52 38.81 -2.25
CA GLU A 527 2.66 39.28 -1.16
C GLU A 527 1.79 40.40 -1.69
N HIS A 528 0.48 40.22 -1.60
CA HIS A 528 -0.53 41.16 -2.09
C HIS A 528 -0.91 42.16 -0.99
N SER A 529 -1.31 41.65 0.17
CA SER A 529 -1.75 42.47 1.30
C SER A 529 -1.53 41.75 2.64
N THR A 530 -1.64 42.49 3.73
CA THR A 530 -1.54 41.95 5.09
C THR A 530 -2.67 42.49 5.94
N PHE A 531 -3.17 41.64 6.84
CA PHE A 531 -4.19 42.00 7.82
C PHE A 531 -3.70 41.55 9.20
N THR A 532 -2.87 42.39 9.79
CA THR A 532 -2.23 42.17 11.10
C THR A 532 -2.79 43.12 12.15
N GLY A 533 -2.23 43.08 13.35
CA GLY A 533 -2.72 43.85 14.48
C GLY A 533 -3.57 43.02 15.43
N PHE A 534 -3.19 41.77 15.62
CA PHE A 534 -3.76 40.90 16.63
C PHE A 534 -2.83 40.79 17.84
N GLY A 535 -3.39 40.75 19.04
CA GLY A 535 -2.60 40.57 20.26
C GLY A 535 -2.02 39.15 20.35
N GLU A 536 -0.90 39.01 21.06
CA GLU A 536 -0.23 37.71 21.29
C GLU A 536 -1.14 36.64 21.91
N ASP A 537 -2.15 37.08 22.67
CA ASP A 537 -3.14 36.21 23.30
C ASP A 537 -4.09 35.53 22.30
N SER A 538 -4.08 35.91 21.01
CA SER A 538 -4.95 35.35 19.98
C SER A 538 -4.87 33.82 19.96
N LYS A 539 -3.67 33.25 20.04
CA LYS A 539 -3.44 31.80 20.01
C LYS A 539 -4.13 31.18 18.80
N TRP A 540 -3.74 31.67 17.63
CA TRP A 540 -4.29 31.17 16.37
C TRP A 540 -4.03 29.68 16.21
N VAL A 541 -5.03 28.99 15.67
CA VAL A 541 -5.02 27.55 15.42
C VAL A 541 -4.72 27.27 13.96
N GLY A 542 -5.48 27.89 13.06
CA GLY A 542 -5.41 27.65 11.63
C GLY A 542 -6.41 28.49 10.86
N VAL A 543 -6.34 28.34 9.54
CA VAL A 543 -7.20 29.00 8.54
C VAL A 543 -7.71 27.92 7.58
N ALA A 544 -8.92 28.07 7.06
CA ALA A 544 -9.48 27.22 6.03
C ALA A 544 -10.24 28.07 5.01
N ALA A 545 -10.25 27.64 3.76
CA ALA A 545 -10.95 28.29 2.65
C ALA A 545 -12.12 27.43 2.19
N GLY A 546 -13.17 28.07 1.69
CA GLY A 546 -14.34 27.37 1.19
C GLY A 546 -15.43 28.34 0.77
N ASN A 547 -16.50 27.81 0.20
CA ASN A 547 -17.68 28.58 -0.18
C ASN A 547 -18.62 28.71 1.03
N PHE A 548 -18.41 29.71 1.88
CA PHE A 548 -19.20 29.89 3.11
C PHE A 548 -20.37 30.87 2.90
N ILE A 549 -20.15 31.90 2.10
CA ILE A 549 -21.07 33.00 1.81
C ILE A 549 -21.44 32.96 0.32
N SER A 550 -22.73 33.09 0.02
CA SER A 550 -23.19 33.09 -1.36
C SER A 550 -22.59 34.26 -2.17
N GLY A 551 -21.76 33.95 -3.15
CA GLY A 551 -21.13 34.99 -3.99
C GLY A 551 -20.32 34.47 -5.18
N GLY A 552 -19.98 33.17 -5.19
CA GLY A 552 -19.23 32.52 -6.27
C GLY A 552 -17.72 32.76 -6.25
N LYS A 553 -17.22 33.50 -5.25
CA LYS A 553 -15.80 33.53 -4.86
C LYS A 553 -15.60 32.67 -3.63
N ASP A 554 -14.38 32.23 -3.39
CA ASP A 554 -14.06 31.57 -2.13
C ASP A 554 -13.98 32.59 -0.98
N ASP A 555 -14.35 32.13 0.20
CA ASP A 555 -14.23 32.82 1.48
C ASP A 555 -13.19 32.14 2.36
N PHE A 556 -12.92 32.69 3.54
CA PHE A 556 -12.08 32.00 4.50
C PHE A 556 -12.54 32.18 5.95
N ILE A 557 -12.11 31.23 6.78
CA ILE A 557 -12.26 31.31 8.22
C ILE A 557 -10.92 31.31 8.94
N ALA A 558 -10.86 31.99 10.08
CA ALA A 558 -9.71 31.92 10.98
C ALA A 558 -10.16 31.50 12.39
N VAL A 559 -9.43 30.54 12.98
CA VAL A 559 -9.82 29.90 14.23
C VAL A 559 -8.78 30.17 15.31
N ARG A 560 -9.25 30.52 16.52
CA ARG A 560 -8.37 30.89 17.63
C ARG A 560 -8.82 30.38 18.99
N ASN A 561 -7.85 30.07 19.85
CA ASN A 561 -8.11 29.53 21.20
C ASN A 561 -8.26 30.60 22.30
N TYR A 562 -7.97 31.87 22.02
CA TYR A 562 -8.18 32.96 23.00
C TYR A 562 -9.57 32.92 23.65
N ASN A 563 -10.60 32.85 22.81
CA ASN A 563 -12.01 32.81 23.19
C ASN A 563 -12.79 31.72 22.45
N LYS A 564 -12.11 30.73 21.88
CA LYS A 564 -12.69 29.61 21.10
C LYS A 564 -13.62 30.13 20.01
N GLU A 565 -13.04 30.92 19.14
CA GLU A 565 -13.78 31.69 18.16
C GLU A 565 -13.41 31.26 16.74
N VAL A 566 -14.42 31.22 15.88
CA VAL A 566 -14.27 31.12 14.43
C VAL A 566 -14.71 32.44 13.82
N ARG A 567 -13.82 33.10 13.09
CA ARG A 567 -14.13 34.32 12.37
C ARG A 567 -14.33 34.00 10.89
N VAL A 568 -15.43 34.46 10.33
CA VAL A 568 -15.77 34.29 8.91
C VAL A 568 -15.47 35.57 8.17
N TYR A 569 -14.71 35.46 7.09
CA TYR A 569 -14.26 36.57 6.26
C TYR A 569 -14.62 36.30 4.80
N GLN A 570 -14.94 37.38 4.09
CA GLN A 570 -15.10 37.40 2.64
C GLN A 570 -14.12 38.40 2.02
N PHE A 571 -14.07 38.45 0.69
CA PHE A 571 -13.33 39.47 -0.04
C PHE A 571 -14.26 40.45 -0.75
N ASN A 572 -14.11 41.74 -0.46
CA ASN A 572 -14.73 42.81 -1.23
C ASN A 572 -13.72 43.35 -2.25
N GLY A 573 -13.81 42.86 -3.49
CA GLY A 573 -12.74 43.03 -4.46
C GLY A 573 -11.54 42.16 -4.08
N THR A 574 -10.46 42.77 -3.63
CA THR A 574 -9.24 42.11 -3.11
C THR A 574 -8.99 42.41 -1.62
N ASP A 575 -9.86 43.20 -1.00
CA ASP A 575 -9.75 43.58 0.41
C ASP A 575 -10.51 42.60 1.31
N VAL A 576 -9.88 42.20 2.41
CA VAL A 576 -10.46 41.31 3.42
C VAL A 576 -11.55 42.05 4.22
N GLU A 577 -12.72 41.43 4.34
CA GLU A 577 -13.85 41.94 5.12
C GLU A 577 -14.33 40.90 6.14
N LEU A 578 -14.43 41.30 7.41
CA LEU A 578 -15.02 40.44 8.45
C LEU A 578 -16.54 40.41 8.29
N VAL A 579 -17.09 39.21 8.08
CA VAL A 579 -18.54 38.99 8.01
C VAL A 579 -19.09 38.81 9.42
N TYR A 580 -18.53 37.88 10.18
CA TYR A 580 -19.04 37.54 11.52
C TYR A 580 -17.99 36.90 12.43
N PHE A 581 -18.20 37.02 13.74
CA PHE A 581 -17.41 36.36 14.77
C PHE A 581 -18.26 35.37 15.57
N ASN A 582 -17.87 34.10 15.56
CA ASN A 582 -18.61 33.02 16.21
C ASN A 582 -17.88 32.56 17.46
N GLN A 583 -18.39 32.95 18.63
CA GLN A 583 -17.94 32.38 19.90
C GLN A 583 -18.57 30.99 20.08
N LEU A 584 -17.75 29.93 20.06
CA LEU A 584 -18.25 28.56 20.15
C LEU A 584 -18.54 28.15 21.58
N ASN A 585 -19.65 27.44 21.79
CA ASN A 585 -20.00 26.84 23.08
C ASN A 585 -19.26 25.52 23.31
N LEU A 586 -17.93 25.57 23.34
CA LEU A 586 -17.05 24.43 23.61
C LEU A 586 -16.72 24.33 25.12
N PRO A 587 -16.45 23.12 25.66
CA PRO A 587 -16.15 22.91 27.08
C PRO A 587 -15.04 23.84 27.59
N VAL A 588 -15.15 24.41 28.79
CA VAL A 588 -14.25 25.51 29.27
C VAL A 588 -12.75 25.18 29.15
N ASN A 589 -12.33 23.94 29.41
CA ASN A 589 -10.92 23.52 29.30
C ASN A 589 -10.60 22.81 27.98
N SER A 590 -11.36 23.05 26.92
CA SER A 590 -11.07 22.52 25.59
C SER A 590 -10.12 23.42 24.81
N THR A 591 -9.37 22.81 23.90
CA THR A 591 -8.47 23.43 22.94
C THR A 591 -8.87 22.96 21.54
N ILE A 592 -9.06 23.90 20.62
CA ILE A 592 -9.22 23.59 19.19
C ILE A 592 -7.83 23.33 18.62
N LYS A 593 -7.67 22.22 17.89
CA LYS A 593 -6.39 21.67 17.49
C LYS A 593 -6.11 21.80 15.99
N ALA A 594 -7.16 21.74 15.17
CA ALA A 594 -7.09 21.86 13.72
C ALA A 594 -8.43 22.32 13.16
N VAL A 595 -8.40 22.88 11.96
CA VAL A 595 -9.57 23.32 11.18
C VAL A 595 -9.40 22.90 9.72
N ALA A 596 -10.50 22.51 9.09
CA ALA A 596 -10.63 22.29 7.65
C ALA A 596 -12.09 22.55 7.24
N SER A 597 -12.34 22.60 5.95
CA SER A 597 -13.67 22.81 5.36
C SER A 597 -13.84 21.99 4.09
N GLY A 598 -15.10 21.73 3.77
CA GLY A 598 -15.53 21.04 2.55
C GLY A 598 -17.01 20.70 2.63
N ASN A 599 -17.55 20.18 1.54
CA ASN A 599 -18.97 19.98 1.36
C ASN A 599 -19.42 18.62 1.95
N LEU A 600 -19.96 18.63 3.17
CA LEU A 600 -20.30 17.44 3.94
C LEU A 600 -21.78 17.05 3.86
N ASP A 601 -22.63 17.83 3.18
CA ASP A 601 -24.06 17.52 3.03
C ASP A 601 -24.62 17.63 1.60
N ALA A 602 -23.75 17.85 0.61
CA ALA A 602 -24.03 18.01 -0.81
C ALA A 602 -24.87 19.25 -1.17
N ASP A 603 -24.86 20.28 -0.32
CA ASP A 603 -25.35 21.60 -0.70
C ASP A 603 -24.23 22.43 -1.39
N PRO A 604 -24.50 23.63 -1.94
CA PRO A 604 -23.45 24.41 -2.61
C PRO A 604 -22.37 24.99 -1.69
N LYS A 605 -22.58 25.01 -0.37
CA LYS A 605 -21.72 25.60 0.63
C LYS A 605 -20.83 24.55 1.30
N ASP A 606 -19.77 25.03 1.93
CA ASP A 606 -18.86 24.18 2.67
C ASP A 606 -19.12 24.25 4.17
N GLU A 607 -19.08 23.09 4.83
CA GLU A 607 -19.09 22.99 6.28
C GLU A 607 -17.70 23.24 6.86
N ILE A 608 -17.69 23.58 8.15
CA ILE A 608 -16.46 23.78 8.93
C ILE A 608 -16.27 22.62 9.90
N VAL A 609 -15.09 22.00 9.85
CA VAL A 609 -14.72 20.90 10.73
C VAL A 609 -13.63 21.33 11.69
N LEU A 610 -13.83 21.05 12.98
CA LEU A 610 -12.87 21.32 14.04
C LEU A 610 -12.49 20.03 14.77
N LEU A 611 -11.20 19.89 15.06
CA LEU A 611 -10.71 18.91 16.04
C LEU A 611 -10.57 19.57 17.40
N VAL A 612 -11.10 18.91 18.43
CA VAL A 612 -11.13 19.44 19.80
C VAL A 612 -10.55 18.41 20.77
N ASP A 613 -9.59 18.86 21.58
CA ASP A 613 -9.11 18.16 22.77
C ASP A 613 -9.66 18.89 24.02
N ALA A 614 -9.99 18.16 25.08
CA ALA A 614 -10.57 18.67 26.32
C ALA A 614 -10.19 17.79 27.51
N ASP A 615 -10.18 18.40 28.70
CA ASP A 615 -10.01 17.69 29.98
C ASP A 615 -11.13 16.66 30.22
N ASP A 616 -12.38 17.03 29.94
CA ASP A 616 -13.46 16.04 29.80
C ASP A 616 -13.27 15.31 28.48
N HIS A 617 -12.54 14.21 28.54
CA HIS A 617 -12.15 13.43 27.39
C HIS A 617 -13.33 12.81 26.63
N MET A 618 -14.53 12.83 27.21
CA MET A 618 -15.76 12.49 26.49
C MET A 618 -16.12 13.53 25.41
N GLN A 619 -15.51 14.72 25.45
CA GLN A 619 -15.69 15.78 24.46
C GLN A 619 -14.59 15.81 23.40
N ASN A 620 -13.54 14.98 23.53
CA ASN A 620 -12.48 14.87 22.53
C ASN A 620 -13.04 14.31 21.24
N GLY A 621 -12.83 14.99 20.11
CA GLY A 621 -13.34 14.51 18.83
C GLY A 621 -13.46 15.55 17.71
N VAL A 622 -14.33 15.23 16.76
CA VAL A 622 -14.62 15.97 15.53
C VAL A 622 -15.94 16.72 15.70
N TYR A 623 -15.95 18.02 15.41
CA TYR A 623 -17.13 18.88 15.46
C TYR A 623 -17.35 19.49 14.08
N VAL A 624 -18.58 19.43 13.58
CA VAL A 624 -18.98 19.92 12.26
C VAL A 624 -20.00 21.02 12.42
N TYR A 625 -19.74 22.16 11.78
CA TYR A 625 -20.59 23.33 11.80
C TYR A 625 -21.03 23.69 10.39
N ASP A 626 -22.31 24.00 10.25
CA ASP A 626 -22.90 24.67 9.09
C ASP A 626 -22.71 26.19 9.22
N VAL A 627 -22.69 26.92 8.11
CA VAL A 627 -22.51 28.37 8.04
C VAL A 627 -23.54 29.04 7.13
N ASP A 628 -24.31 29.98 7.69
CA ASP A 628 -25.27 30.76 6.91
C ASP A 628 -24.60 31.92 6.12
N ASP A 629 -25.36 32.57 5.24
CA ASP A 629 -24.87 33.73 4.44
C ASP A 629 -24.49 34.95 5.29
N ASN A 630 -24.84 34.97 6.58
CA ASN A 630 -24.41 36.02 7.50
C ASN A 630 -23.15 35.60 8.27
N GLY A 631 -22.52 34.47 7.91
CA GLY A 631 -21.34 33.92 8.58
C GLY A 631 -21.63 33.33 9.95
N VAL A 632 -22.89 33.07 10.32
CA VAL A 632 -23.27 32.52 11.61
C VAL A 632 -23.14 31.00 11.58
N LEU A 633 -22.37 30.45 12.52
CA LEU A 633 -22.12 29.02 12.63
C LEU A 633 -23.20 28.31 13.47
N THR A 634 -23.70 27.19 12.97
CA THR A 634 -24.59 26.29 13.70
C THR A 634 -23.94 24.91 13.81
N LEU A 635 -23.85 24.35 15.03
CA LEU A 635 -23.33 22.98 15.20
C LEU A 635 -24.28 21.99 14.52
N MET A 636 -23.80 21.34 13.47
CA MET A 636 -24.54 20.36 12.69
C MET A 636 -24.45 18.98 13.34
N THR A 637 -23.23 18.50 13.60
CA THR A 637 -22.98 17.17 14.15
C THR A 637 -21.61 17.09 14.82
N LYS A 638 -21.36 16.01 15.59
CA LYS A 638 -20.06 15.70 16.18
C LYS A 638 -19.86 14.21 16.43
N SER A 639 -18.61 13.78 16.43
CA SER A 639 -18.17 12.46 16.89
C SER A 639 -17.15 12.63 18.00
N ILE A 640 -17.47 12.16 19.21
CA ILE A 640 -16.72 12.45 20.44
C ILE A 640 -16.49 11.17 21.27
N GLY A 641 -15.69 11.27 22.33
CA GLY A 641 -15.38 10.14 23.22
C GLY A 641 -14.07 9.43 22.88
N PHE A 642 -13.14 10.13 22.22
CA PHE A 642 -11.86 9.56 21.77
C PHE A 642 -10.81 9.35 22.87
N GLY A 643 -11.20 9.49 24.14
CA GLY A 643 -10.38 9.13 25.31
C GLY A 643 -9.30 10.15 25.67
N SER A 644 -8.64 9.92 26.81
CA SER A 644 -7.73 10.89 27.44
C SER A 644 -6.41 11.11 26.72
N ALA A 645 -5.99 10.13 25.93
CA ALA A 645 -4.77 10.21 25.15
C ALA A 645 -4.95 10.99 23.84
N SER A 646 -6.09 11.67 23.63
CA SER A 646 -6.31 12.45 22.40
C SER A 646 -5.24 13.53 22.24
N ASP A 647 -4.53 13.47 21.12
CA ASP A 647 -3.60 14.50 20.67
C ASP A 647 -3.83 14.70 19.17
N TRP A 648 -4.97 15.33 18.86
CA TRP A 648 -5.36 15.63 17.49
C TRP A 648 -4.35 16.55 16.82
N LYS A 649 -3.98 16.25 15.57
CA LYS A 649 -2.96 17.02 14.86
C LYS A 649 -3.28 17.28 13.40
N GLY A 650 -3.64 16.25 12.65
CA GLY A 650 -3.98 16.39 11.23
C GLY A 650 -5.48 16.41 11.05
N LEU A 651 -5.97 17.28 10.17
CA LEU A 651 -7.36 17.31 9.69
C LEU A 651 -7.37 17.65 8.20
N ALA A 652 -8.19 16.95 7.42
CA ALA A 652 -8.50 17.29 6.03
C ALA A 652 -9.93 16.86 5.71
N VAL A 653 -10.57 17.58 4.79
CA VAL A 653 -11.92 17.31 4.28
C VAL A 653 -11.87 17.32 2.76
N GLY A 654 -12.46 16.32 2.11
CA GLY A 654 -12.49 16.21 0.65
C GLY A 654 -13.11 14.91 0.15
N ASN A 655 -13.37 14.83 -1.15
CA ASN A 655 -14.16 13.78 -1.80
C ASN A 655 -13.35 12.49 -2.00
N LEU A 656 -12.95 11.83 -0.90
CA LEU A 656 -12.06 10.68 -0.92
C LEU A 656 -12.63 9.52 -1.75
N ASP A 657 -13.94 9.27 -1.71
CA ASP A 657 -14.55 8.10 -2.37
C ASP A 657 -15.17 8.37 -3.76
N GLY A 658 -15.13 9.63 -4.21
CA GLY A 658 -15.65 10.08 -5.50
C GLY A 658 -17.18 10.10 -5.60
N GLU A 659 -17.92 10.11 -4.49
CA GLU A 659 -19.40 10.22 -4.44
C GLU A 659 -19.92 11.66 -4.42
N GLY A 660 -19.04 12.63 -4.20
CA GLY A 660 -19.34 14.06 -4.28
C GLY A 660 -19.75 14.70 -2.96
N VAL A 661 -20.01 13.91 -1.91
CA VAL A 661 -20.01 14.39 -0.52
C VAL A 661 -18.60 14.15 0.02
N ASP A 662 -18.04 15.14 0.69
CA ASP A 662 -16.70 15.04 1.24
C ASP A 662 -16.65 14.12 2.47
N GLU A 663 -15.50 13.48 2.65
CA GLU A 663 -15.14 12.75 3.85
C GLU A 663 -14.18 13.56 4.74
N ILE A 664 -14.25 13.30 6.04
CA ILE A 664 -13.32 13.89 7.02
C ILE A 664 -12.24 12.86 7.33
N ILE A 665 -10.96 13.21 7.17
CA ILE A 665 -9.84 12.46 7.75
C ILE A 665 -9.26 13.23 8.93
N ALA A 666 -9.16 12.56 10.07
CA ALA A 666 -8.53 13.09 11.28
C ALA A 666 -7.43 12.16 11.81
N HIS A 667 -6.33 12.74 12.31
CA HIS A 667 -5.17 12.01 12.79
C HIS A 667 -4.71 12.46 14.19
N ARG A 668 -4.25 11.49 15.00
CA ARG A 668 -3.66 11.71 16.34
C ARG A 668 -2.21 11.22 16.40
N ASN A 669 -1.34 11.97 17.09
CA ASN A 669 0.09 11.66 17.11
C ASN A 669 0.48 10.35 17.81
N PHE A 670 -0.33 9.84 18.74
CA PHE A 670 0.11 8.76 19.62
C PHE A 670 -0.10 7.34 19.07
N ASP A 671 -1.07 7.15 18.16
CA ASP A 671 -1.45 5.81 17.67
C ASP A 671 -1.14 5.58 16.18
N GLY A 672 -0.97 6.66 15.42
CA GLY A 672 -0.78 6.60 13.97
C GLY A 672 -2.06 6.25 13.21
N ASP A 673 -3.23 6.40 13.83
CA ASP A 673 -4.52 6.15 13.20
C ASP A 673 -4.94 7.36 12.35
N TYR A 674 -5.30 7.10 11.10
CA TYR A 674 -6.06 8.00 10.24
C TYR A 674 -7.51 7.55 10.27
N LYS A 675 -8.36 8.37 10.89
CA LYS A 675 -9.79 8.07 11.06
C LYS A 675 -10.59 8.79 9.99
N VAL A 676 -11.32 8.03 9.18
CA VAL A 676 -12.12 8.51 8.07
C VAL A 676 -13.60 8.46 8.46
N PHE A 677 -14.26 9.62 8.45
CA PHE A 677 -15.67 9.76 8.77
C PHE A 677 -16.44 10.15 7.51
N LYS A 678 -17.59 9.50 7.31
CA LYS A 678 -18.61 9.95 6.36
C LYS A 678 -19.63 10.81 7.09
N SER A 679 -20.02 11.92 6.48
CA SER A 679 -21.13 12.75 6.94
C SER A 679 -22.45 12.28 6.31
N TYR A 680 -23.52 12.37 7.09
CA TYR A 680 -24.89 12.20 6.63
C TYR A 680 -25.75 13.43 6.98
N GLY A 681 -25.10 14.59 7.11
CA GLY A 681 -25.66 15.83 7.65
C GLY A 681 -25.78 15.77 9.17
N ASN A 682 -26.77 15.05 9.70
CA ASN A 682 -27.08 15.09 11.14
C ASN A 682 -26.26 14.15 12.04
N TYR A 683 -25.46 13.25 11.47
CA TYR A 683 -24.53 12.39 12.22
C TYR A 683 -23.28 12.06 11.38
N LEU A 684 -22.19 11.71 12.07
CA LEU A 684 -20.99 11.14 11.45
C LEU A 684 -20.99 9.62 11.60
N SER A 685 -20.49 8.90 10.60
CA SER A 685 -20.30 7.45 10.68
C SER A 685 -19.35 7.06 11.81
N ASP A 686 -19.42 5.80 12.25
CA ASP A 686 -18.27 5.19 12.93
C ASP A 686 -17.05 5.28 12.00
N PRO A 687 -15.87 5.71 12.48
CA PRO A 687 -14.75 5.96 11.60
C PRO A 687 -14.16 4.66 11.07
N ALA A 688 -13.99 4.58 9.75
CA ALA A 688 -13.03 3.65 9.18
C ALA A 688 -11.61 4.09 9.59
N THR A 689 -10.68 3.16 9.73
CA THR A 689 -9.32 3.48 10.18
C THR A 689 -8.26 2.91 9.24
N GLU A 690 -7.36 3.79 8.81
CA GLU A 690 -6.06 3.43 8.23
C GLU A 690 -4.98 3.52 9.31
N LYS A 691 -4.04 2.56 9.35
CA LYS A 691 -3.06 2.47 10.44
C LYS A 691 -1.63 2.61 9.95
N PHE A 692 -0.93 3.56 10.54
CA PHE A 692 0.49 3.83 10.31
C PHE A 692 1.29 3.54 11.59
N PRO A 693 2.59 3.22 11.50
CA PRO A 693 3.50 3.49 12.60
C PRO A 693 3.37 4.94 13.03
N ALA A 694 3.15 5.20 14.33
CA ALA A 694 2.94 6.56 14.84
C ALA A 694 4.07 7.52 14.43
N VAL A 695 5.32 7.05 14.45
CA VAL A 695 6.50 7.81 14.02
C VAL A 695 6.47 8.23 12.54
N GLN A 696 5.70 7.55 11.68
CA GLN A 696 5.57 7.88 10.26
C GLN A 696 4.62 9.05 10.03
N VAL A 697 3.72 9.31 10.96
CA VAL A 697 2.63 10.28 10.78
C VAL A 697 2.54 11.34 11.90
N GLU A 698 3.43 11.28 12.88
CA GLU A 698 3.54 12.27 13.94
C GLU A 698 3.72 13.67 13.37
N GLY A 699 2.91 14.63 13.82
CA GLY A 699 3.04 16.01 13.43
C GLY A 699 2.45 16.36 12.06
N ASN A 700 1.84 15.40 11.37
CA ASN A 700 1.39 15.60 9.98
C ASN A 700 0.41 16.76 9.82
N VAL A 701 0.64 17.53 8.76
CA VAL A 701 -0.30 18.50 8.22
C VAL A 701 -0.82 17.95 6.89
N MET A 702 -2.10 18.14 6.57
CA MET A 702 -2.70 17.50 5.42
C MET A 702 -3.81 18.32 4.76
N CYS A 703 -4.03 18.07 3.48
CA CYS A 703 -5.17 18.59 2.73
C CYS A 703 -5.60 17.57 1.67
N PHE A 704 -6.85 17.67 1.24
CA PHE A 704 -7.34 16.98 0.05
C PHE A 704 -7.32 17.90 -1.16
N GLY A 705 -7.30 17.31 -2.36
CA GLY A 705 -7.60 17.95 -3.63
C GLY A 705 -7.57 16.97 -4.79
N ASN A 706 -8.15 17.37 -5.92
CA ASN A 706 -8.17 16.53 -7.12
C ASN A 706 -6.88 16.75 -7.92
N PHE A 707 -5.84 16.00 -7.56
CA PHE A 707 -4.52 16.12 -8.16
C PHE A 707 -4.33 15.15 -9.34
N ASP A 708 -5.21 14.13 -9.45
CA ASP A 708 -5.39 13.28 -10.63
C ASP A 708 -6.75 13.54 -11.31
N PRO A 709 -6.80 14.37 -12.37
CA PRO A 709 -8.05 14.70 -13.08
C PRO A 709 -8.67 13.51 -13.85
N SER A 710 -7.95 12.38 -13.94
CA SER A 710 -8.51 11.15 -14.50
C SER A 710 -9.51 10.48 -13.56
N SER A 711 -9.52 10.88 -12.29
CA SER A 711 -10.33 10.38 -11.18
C SER A 711 -11.33 11.44 -10.69
N LYS A 712 -12.43 11.00 -10.09
CA LYS A 712 -13.36 11.85 -9.31
C LYS A 712 -12.96 11.98 -7.85
N ASN A 713 -12.06 11.12 -7.38
CA ASN A 713 -11.61 11.11 -6.01
C ASN A 713 -10.67 12.29 -5.77
N ASP A 714 -10.67 12.79 -4.54
CA ASP A 714 -9.62 13.67 -4.05
C ASP A 714 -8.47 12.83 -3.48
N GLU A 715 -7.24 13.22 -3.81
CA GLU A 715 -6.02 12.71 -3.23
C GLU A 715 -5.67 13.46 -1.93
N LEU A 716 -5.17 12.74 -0.93
CA LEU A 716 -4.71 13.30 0.33
C LEU A 716 -3.22 13.61 0.25
N VAL A 717 -2.83 14.88 0.36
CA VAL A 717 -1.42 15.27 0.54
C VAL A 717 -1.14 15.41 2.02
N THR A 718 -0.03 14.83 2.47
CA THR A 718 0.47 14.91 3.83
C THR A 718 1.90 15.45 3.84
N LEU A 719 2.15 16.42 4.71
CA LEU A 719 3.49 16.92 5.02
C LEU A 719 3.92 16.32 6.36
N ARG A 720 4.96 15.51 6.32
CA ARG A 720 5.44 14.69 7.44
C ARG A 720 6.58 15.36 8.18
N LYS A 721 6.63 15.13 9.49
CA LYS A 721 7.70 15.63 10.37
C LYS A 721 9.09 15.15 9.95
N ASP A 722 9.19 14.00 9.30
CA ASP A 722 10.44 13.51 8.74
C ASP A 722 10.91 14.30 7.50
N GLY A 723 10.20 15.35 7.08
CA GLY A 723 10.48 16.12 5.88
C GLY A 723 9.86 15.52 4.60
N GLY A 724 9.08 14.44 4.72
CA GLY A 724 8.36 13.84 3.61
C GLY A 724 7.17 14.66 3.14
N ILE A 725 6.98 14.74 1.83
CA ILE A 725 5.71 15.06 1.18
C ILE A 725 5.17 13.74 0.64
N VAL A 726 3.99 13.33 1.09
CA VAL A 726 3.38 12.05 0.68
C VAL A 726 1.95 12.28 0.24
N MET A 727 1.67 11.91 -0.99
CA MET A 727 0.34 11.91 -1.57
C MET A 727 -0.24 10.51 -1.53
N PHE A 728 -1.51 10.42 -1.15
CA PHE A 728 -2.28 9.20 -1.17
C PHE A 728 -3.48 9.34 -2.09
N SER A 729 -3.76 8.31 -2.88
CA SER A 729 -5.05 8.14 -3.53
C SER A 729 -5.94 7.21 -2.70
N ALA A 730 -7.23 7.22 -2.97
CA ALA A 730 -8.13 6.20 -2.45
C ALA A 730 -7.70 4.82 -2.96
N ALA A 731 -7.76 3.80 -2.10
CA ALA A 731 -7.59 2.41 -2.54
C ALA A 731 -8.64 2.02 -3.60
N LYS A 732 -9.77 2.72 -3.61
CA LYS A 732 -10.92 2.54 -4.49
C LYS A 732 -11.16 3.78 -5.32
N VAL A 733 -10.73 3.75 -6.58
CA VAL A 733 -10.75 4.89 -7.50
C VAL A 733 -11.98 4.83 -8.42
N LYS A 734 -12.62 5.97 -8.66
CA LYS A 734 -13.73 6.17 -9.61
C LYS A 734 -13.28 7.09 -10.74
N ASN A 735 -13.18 6.54 -11.95
CA ASN A 735 -12.74 7.30 -13.12
C ASN A 735 -13.73 8.41 -13.52
N SER A 736 -13.20 9.51 -14.05
CA SER A 736 -13.99 10.61 -14.60
C SER A 736 -14.62 10.24 -15.96
N LEU A 737 -15.82 10.74 -16.24
CA LEU A 737 -16.62 10.38 -17.44
C LEU A 737 -15.96 10.81 -18.77
N ASN A 738 -15.06 11.80 -18.73
CA ASN A 738 -14.41 12.37 -19.90
C ASN A 738 -13.36 11.44 -20.56
N ASN A 739 -12.92 10.39 -19.85
CA ASN A 739 -12.00 9.39 -20.39
C ASN A 739 -12.66 8.26 -21.21
N ARG A 740 -13.99 8.30 -21.40
CA ARG A 740 -14.72 7.30 -22.23
C ARG A 740 -14.41 7.35 -23.73
N ASN A 741 -13.68 8.37 -24.20
CA ASN A 741 -13.40 8.57 -25.62
C ASN A 741 -12.05 8.00 -26.10
N ASN A 742 -11.23 7.38 -25.23
CA ASN A 742 -9.86 7.00 -25.59
C ASN A 742 -9.45 5.54 -25.29
N MET A 743 -10.37 4.58 -25.41
CA MET A 743 -9.98 3.16 -25.52
C MET A 743 -10.83 2.42 -26.57
N ASP A 744 -10.14 1.74 -27.49
CA ASP A 744 -10.64 0.88 -28.56
C ASP A 744 -11.41 -0.38 -28.10
N ASN A 745 -12.08 -0.34 -26.94
CA ASN A 745 -12.89 -1.45 -26.45
C ASN A 745 -14.32 -0.99 -26.13
N LYS A 746 -15.16 -0.92 -27.17
CA LYS A 746 -16.62 -0.74 -27.06
C LYS A 746 -17.36 -1.87 -26.31
N ASN A 747 -16.65 -2.86 -25.76
CA ASN A 747 -17.24 -4.04 -25.11
C ASN A 747 -16.81 -4.27 -23.65
N ALA A 748 -16.06 -3.35 -23.02
CA ALA A 748 -15.70 -3.50 -21.60
C ALA A 748 -16.57 -2.55 -20.75
N ASP A 749 -17.87 -2.84 -20.65
CA ASP A 749 -18.62 -2.33 -19.51
C ASP A 749 -18.20 -3.17 -18.29
N PRO A 750 -17.50 -2.58 -17.29
CA PRO A 750 -17.09 -3.33 -16.10
C PRO A 750 -18.27 -3.99 -15.38
N CYS A 751 -19.52 -3.58 -15.67
CA CYS A 751 -20.72 -4.09 -15.01
C CYS A 751 -21.31 -5.33 -15.69
N GLN A 752 -20.81 -5.72 -16.86
CA GLN A 752 -21.37 -6.82 -17.63
C GLN A 752 -21.12 -8.19 -16.99
N SER A 753 -20.04 -8.34 -16.23
CA SER A 753 -19.66 -9.58 -15.53
C SER A 753 -20.12 -9.68 -14.08
N GLU A 754 -20.55 -8.57 -13.47
CA GLU A 754 -20.92 -8.51 -12.04
C GLU A 754 -22.44 -8.44 -11.80
N LEU A 755 -23.24 -8.23 -12.84
CA LEU A 755 -24.70 -8.25 -12.77
C LEU A 755 -25.26 -9.58 -13.30
N PRO A 756 -26.25 -10.20 -12.62
CA PRO A 756 -27.01 -11.30 -13.21
C PRO A 756 -27.59 -10.89 -14.57
N GLU A 757 -27.51 -11.76 -15.57
CA GLU A 757 -27.91 -11.47 -16.97
C GLU A 757 -29.32 -10.87 -17.08
N GLN A 758 -30.22 -11.27 -16.17
CA GLN A 758 -31.59 -10.77 -16.04
C GLN A 758 -31.66 -9.27 -15.67
N LEU A 759 -30.73 -8.74 -14.86
CA LEU A 759 -30.65 -7.32 -14.51
C LEU A 759 -30.14 -6.49 -15.70
N TYR A 760 -29.19 -7.04 -16.45
CA TYR A 760 -28.59 -6.38 -17.61
C TYR A 760 -29.56 -6.27 -18.79
N THR A 761 -30.46 -7.24 -18.99
CA THR A 761 -31.49 -7.18 -20.03
C THR A 761 -32.49 -6.01 -19.88
N PHE A 762 -32.62 -5.42 -18.69
CA PHE A 762 -33.46 -4.23 -18.45
C PHE A 762 -32.71 -2.90 -18.63
N MET A 763 -31.39 -2.92 -18.84
CA MET A 763 -30.56 -1.72 -19.06
C MET A 763 -30.36 -1.38 -20.55
N LYS A 764 -30.81 -2.24 -21.46
CA LYS A 764 -30.89 -1.90 -22.89
C LYS A 764 -32.22 -1.16 -23.14
N PRO A 765 -32.21 -0.01 -23.84
CA PRO A 765 -33.43 0.71 -24.17
C PRO A 765 -34.41 -0.11 -25.00
#